data_AF-A0A0M0JDU6-F1
#
_entry.id   AF-A0A0M0JDU6-F1
#
_cell.length_a   1.000
_cell.length_b   1.000
_cell.length_c   1.000
_cell.angle_alpha   90.00
_cell.angle_beta   90.00
_cell.angle_gamma   90.00
#
_symmetry.space_group_name_H-M   'P 1'
#
loop_
_entity.id
_entity.type
_entity.pdbx_description
1 polymer ?
#
loop_
_entity_poly.entity_id
_entity_poly.type
_entity_poly.pdbx_seq_one_letter_code
_entity_poly.pdbx_strand_id
1 'polypeptide(L)'
;MRASIFVYFALLALPSATFKVAVVEYTAVSPCGAGSCGKQQRESSCADYAEYIEQAGRAGASLVVFPEYGITGFSSYPKSSWVSGGYVEAVPAVPSGRRVVPCDSPSTFANAPSVVSLSCVAKKHGIAVVANLMDYDGHNMYNTDVALDTDGAFLAKYPKQNLWGERNVDIPQSCPMASFTTSFNVTFGLITCADLIYEFPASRLVRERHVEHFVMPAAWSDEMAQMQEPPVTALADVPLTCATAVVGAGWAGIYAAWRLVVDAGALAPGDLCLFEARGKPGGRTYSVQVEGLVVDVGAYRFSKQQHLPSDLILERLELPTACYEPDCKPDAEFNQTLFKIVDTKGRNAGYVTPIRTMLAQLEAAGARVFFGHRLTGVYANGAAPTTRGGGSSGALTSAVSGSSSSLHFAGGQVVTASAVLLNLPRLVLQRLDPASIVFPTDTTQLSWQLLKNCTPCFDPSAGSAVPNWLAVKVYTQYDDPWWITKLRLEQGSFVDTEHSPPLVGRYHDGPVSRADDGSVDGPGLLEAVYAYTTSQPSIRYYEPFADDPAEDPLTITTDPALLLPLHRRLMEFHAAAFAKIGLNATRDVPPPTKVVLGIWTSDELAALPQPMSSNFRAQVPSCPAESCLDGVSAPQYNAATATPNPAANIHIANNDFAITLEQGVPCCWAEQSLNVDERRELGVRSA
;
A
#
# COMPACT_ATOMS: atom_id res chain seq x y z
N MET A 1 -74.80 4.57 14.65
CA MET A 1 -73.48 4.87 14.05
C MET A 1 -72.45 3.97 14.71
N ARG A 2 -71.81 3.09 13.96
CA ARG A 2 -70.72 2.23 14.47
C ARG A 2 -69.41 3.00 14.26
N ALA A 3 -68.73 3.35 15.36
CA ALA A 3 -67.41 3.94 15.30
C ALA A 3 -66.37 2.82 15.38
N SER A 4 -65.63 2.63 14.29
CA SER A 4 -64.45 1.76 14.26
C SER A 4 -63.26 2.53 14.84
N ILE A 5 -62.67 2.02 15.92
CA ILE A 5 -61.40 2.50 16.46
C ILE A 5 -60.28 1.77 15.70
N PHE A 6 -59.53 2.49 14.86
CA PHE A 6 -58.27 2.00 14.31
C PHE A 6 -57.16 2.28 15.32
N VAL A 7 -56.55 1.23 15.88
CA VAL A 7 -55.30 1.32 16.64
C VAL A 7 -54.16 1.23 15.63
N TYR A 8 -53.49 2.36 15.38
CA TYR A 8 -52.20 2.37 14.68
C TYR A 8 -51.11 1.95 15.67
N PHE A 9 -50.53 0.76 15.48
CA PHE A 9 -49.20 0.48 16.03
C PHE A 9 -48.17 1.21 15.16
N ALA A 10 -47.78 2.41 15.57
CA ALA A 10 -46.55 3.00 15.09
C ALA A 10 -45.39 2.28 15.79
N LEU A 11 -44.77 1.32 15.11
CA LEU A 11 -43.39 0.93 15.41
C LEU A 11 -42.53 2.16 15.13
N LEU A 12 -42.30 2.98 16.16
CA LEU A 12 -41.20 3.94 16.18
C LEU A 12 -39.93 3.09 16.12
N ALA A 13 -39.37 2.93 14.91
CA ALA A 13 -37.96 2.60 14.78
C ALA A 13 -37.21 3.72 15.50
N LEU A 14 -36.68 3.42 16.68
CA LEU A 14 -35.74 4.30 17.36
C LEU A 14 -34.60 4.55 16.36
N PRO A 15 -34.25 5.80 16.04
CA PRO A 15 -33.06 6.06 15.23
C PRO A 15 -31.88 5.38 15.92
N SER A 16 -31.09 4.60 15.17
CA SER A 16 -29.82 4.05 15.65
C SER A 16 -29.06 5.20 16.32
N ALA A 17 -28.75 5.07 17.61
CA ALA A 17 -28.11 6.13 18.37
C ALA A 17 -26.74 6.43 17.74
N THR A 18 -26.60 7.60 17.15
CA THR A 18 -25.32 8.03 16.59
C THR A 18 -24.39 8.48 17.72
N PHE A 19 -23.16 7.99 17.70
CA PHE A 19 -22.11 8.41 18.63
C PHE A 19 -20.91 8.93 17.84
N LYS A 20 -20.12 9.81 18.46
CA LYS A 20 -18.93 10.41 17.84
C LYS A 20 -17.69 9.96 18.61
N VAL A 21 -16.65 9.56 17.90
CA VAL A 21 -15.37 9.16 18.49
C VAL A 21 -14.31 10.20 18.13
N ALA A 22 -13.46 10.56 19.08
CA ALA A 22 -12.23 11.30 18.86
C ALA A 22 -11.04 10.36 19.01
N VAL A 23 -10.03 10.52 18.15
CA VAL A 23 -8.76 9.80 18.24
C VAL A 23 -7.66 10.83 18.32
N VAL A 24 -6.73 10.64 19.26
CA VAL A 24 -5.64 11.58 19.52
C VAL A 24 -4.33 10.96 19.06
N GLU A 25 -3.65 11.62 18.14
CA GLU A 25 -2.24 11.36 17.85
C GLU A 25 -1.39 12.14 18.85
N TYR A 26 -0.58 11.44 19.65
CA TYR A 26 0.15 12.04 20.76
C TYR A 26 1.61 11.57 20.77
N THR A 27 2.53 12.54 20.81
CA THR A 27 3.97 12.27 20.92
C THR A 27 4.34 12.12 22.38
N ALA A 28 4.41 10.89 22.87
CA ALA A 28 4.86 10.61 24.23
C ALA A 28 6.36 10.92 24.39
N VAL A 29 6.75 11.42 25.56
CA VAL A 29 8.16 11.60 25.91
C VAL A 29 8.80 10.23 26.11
N SER A 30 9.98 10.01 25.53
CA SER A 30 10.72 8.76 25.77
C SER A 30 11.16 8.65 27.22
N PRO A 31 11.08 7.45 27.85
CA PRO A 31 11.64 7.22 29.18
C PRO A 31 13.07 7.73 29.31
N CYS A 32 13.38 8.40 30.42
CA CYS A 32 14.69 8.97 30.75
C CYS A 32 15.65 8.00 31.47
N GLY A 33 15.30 6.71 31.57
CA GLY A 33 16.09 5.69 32.26
C GLY A 33 15.72 5.53 33.74
N ALA A 34 16.65 5.03 34.56
CA ALA A 34 16.44 4.82 36.00
C ALA A 34 16.41 6.15 36.78
N GLY A 35 15.61 6.25 37.86
CA GLY A 35 15.44 7.48 38.65
C GLY A 35 13.98 7.72 39.03
N SER A 36 13.58 8.94 39.40
CA SER A 36 12.17 9.25 39.73
C SER A 36 11.38 9.93 38.60
N CYS A 37 11.98 10.03 37.40
CA CYS A 37 11.42 10.85 36.32
C CYS A 37 10.17 10.23 35.67
N GLY A 38 9.95 8.92 35.77
CA GLY A 38 8.77 8.26 35.22
C GLY A 38 7.46 8.68 35.89
N LYS A 39 7.50 9.06 37.18
CA LYS A 39 6.32 9.60 37.87
C LYS A 39 5.91 10.95 37.27
N GLN A 40 6.87 11.87 37.12
CA GLN A 40 6.63 13.19 36.56
C GLN A 40 6.14 13.09 35.10
N GLN A 41 6.68 12.15 34.34
CA GLN A 41 6.24 11.91 32.97
C GLN A 41 4.77 11.50 32.91
N ARG A 42 4.35 10.50 33.70
CA ARG A 42 2.94 10.06 33.74
C ARG A 42 2.00 11.21 34.13
N GLU A 43 2.40 12.00 35.12
CA GLU A 43 1.63 13.17 35.56
C GLU A 43 1.52 14.21 34.45
N SER A 44 2.60 14.48 33.71
CA SER A 44 2.60 15.39 32.55
C SER A 44 1.71 14.88 31.42
N SER A 45 1.84 13.61 31.03
CA SER A 45 1.02 13.02 29.96
C SER A 45 -0.46 12.99 30.33
N CYS A 46 -0.80 12.71 31.60
CA CYS A 46 -2.18 12.81 32.07
C CYS A 46 -2.71 14.25 32.03
N ALA A 47 -1.86 15.25 32.29
CA ALA A 47 -2.24 16.66 32.18
C ALA A 47 -2.52 17.05 30.73
N ASP A 48 -1.68 16.64 29.78
CA ASP A 48 -1.91 16.86 28.35
C ASP A 48 -3.20 16.16 27.89
N TYR A 49 -3.42 14.92 28.34
CA TYR A 49 -4.64 14.16 28.01
C TYR A 49 -5.88 14.87 28.52
N ALA A 50 -5.80 15.55 29.66
CA ALA A 50 -6.93 16.30 30.18
C ALA A 50 -7.40 17.42 29.24
N GLU A 51 -6.46 18.10 28.57
CA GLU A 51 -6.77 19.13 27.58
C GLU A 51 -7.44 18.54 26.33
N TYR A 52 -6.92 17.40 25.83
CA TYR A 52 -7.51 16.72 24.68
C TYR A 52 -8.90 16.14 24.98
N ILE A 53 -9.10 15.57 26.17
CA ILE A 53 -10.40 15.07 26.63
C ILE A 53 -11.41 16.23 26.70
N GLU A 54 -11.01 17.38 27.23
CA GLU A 54 -11.84 18.58 27.26
C GLU A 54 -12.23 19.04 25.84
N GLN A 55 -11.26 19.12 24.93
CA GLN A 55 -11.50 19.52 23.53
C GLN A 55 -12.44 18.55 22.81
N ALA A 56 -12.23 17.23 22.97
CA ALA A 56 -13.07 16.20 22.41
C ALA A 56 -14.51 16.28 22.95
N GLY A 57 -14.66 16.46 24.27
CA GLY A 57 -15.97 16.67 24.90
C GLY A 57 -16.68 17.91 24.36
N ARG A 58 -15.97 19.05 24.21
CA ARG A 58 -16.52 20.28 23.59
C ARG A 58 -16.94 20.07 22.13
N ALA A 59 -16.24 19.21 21.40
CA ALA A 59 -16.56 18.83 20.02
C ALA A 59 -17.70 17.79 19.91
N GLY A 60 -18.31 17.40 21.03
CA GLY A 60 -19.43 16.46 21.09
C GLY A 60 -19.03 15.00 20.91
N ALA A 61 -17.77 14.63 21.16
CA ALA A 61 -17.36 13.23 21.15
C ALA A 61 -17.90 12.48 22.39
N SER A 62 -18.39 11.27 22.17
CA SER A 62 -18.86 10.33 23.18
C SER A 62 -17.73 9.46 23.76
N LEU A 63 -16.66 9.28 22.99
CA LEU A 63 -15.48 8.50 23.33
C LEU A 63 -14.22 9.19 22.77
N VAL A 64 -13.13 9.19 23.53
CA VAL A 64 -11.79 9.58 23.06
C VAL A 64 -10.79 8.44 23.29
N VAL A 65 -9.97 8.17 22.27
CA VAL A 65 -8.95 7.10 22.27
C VAL A 65 -7.56 7.70 22.15
N PHE A 66 -6.66 7.26 23.03
CA PHE A 66 -5.26 7.65 23.07
C PHE A 66 -4.32 6.52 22.61
N PRO A 67 -3.09 6.85 22.16
CA PRO A 67 -2.19 5.86 21.56
C PRO A 67 -1.57 4.92 22.60
N GLU A 68 -1.05 3.81 22.11
CA GLU A 68 -0.21 2.88 22.89
C GLU A 68 1.08 3.59 23.33
N TYR A 69 1.60 3.23 24.51
CA TYR A 69 2.75 3.90 25.14
C TYR A 69 2.54 5.41 25.39
N GLY A 70 1.31 5.90 25.27
CA GLY A 70 1.02 7.33 25.34
C GLY A 70 1.29 7.96 26.70
N ILE A 71 1.03 7.26 27.81
CA ILE A 71 1.25 7.77 29.17
C ILE A 71 2.71 7.59 29.64
N THR A 72 3.36 6.52 29.20
CA THR A 72 4.65 6.08 29.76
C THR A 72 5.82 6.15 28.79
N GLY A 73 5.56 6.43 27.50
CA GLY A 73 6.54 6.37 26.42
C GLY A 73 7.03 4.94 26.13
N PHE A 74 7.93 4.82 25.15
CA PHE A 74 8.53 3.57 24.69
C PHE A 74 10.06 3.60 24.83
N SER A 75 10.68 2.54 25.38
CA SER A 75 12.14 2.42 25.46
C SER A 75 12.60 0.97 25.60
N SER A 76 13.87 0.74 25.29
CA SER A 76 14.55 -0.56 25.45
C SER A 76 15.18 -0.77 26.84
N TYR A 77 14.90 0.10 27.82
CA TYR A 77 15.45 -0.05 29.16
C TYR A 77 14.94 -1.34 29.84
N PRO A 78 15.77 -2.00 30.67
CA PRO A 78 15.38 -3.23 31.34
C PRO A 78 14.23 -2.98 32.32
N LYS A 79 13.39 -3.99 32.55
CA LYS A 79 12.21 -3.94 33.46
C LYS A 79 12.54 -3.32 34.83
N SER A 80 13.72 -3.62 35.39
CA SER A 80 14.18 -3.03 36.66
C SER A 80 14.29 -1.51 36.62
N SER A 81 14.70 -0.91 35.50
CA SER A 81 14.74 0.54 35.30
C SER A 81 13.35 1.14 35.18
N TRP A 82 12.37 0.42 34.64
CA TRP A 82 10.98 0.88 34.57
C TRP A 82 10.31 0.90 35.94
N VAL A 83 10.53 -0.16 36.72
CA VAL A 83 10.02 -0.29 38.09
C VAL A 83 10.67 0.75 39.02
N SER A 84 12.00 0.81 39.05
CA SER A 84 12.73 1.80 39.88
C SER A 84 12.54 3.24 39.38
N GLY A 85 12.32 3.39 38.07
CA GLY A 85 12.03 4.63 37.33
C GLY A 85 10.70 5.30 37.69
N GLY A 86 9.78 4.53 38.27
CA GLY A 86 8.41 4.97 38.53
C GLY A 86 7.59 5.15 37.25
N TYR A 87 7.80 4.34 36.21
CA TYR A 87 6.98 4.37 34.98
C TYR A 87 5.76 3.45 35.05
N VAL A 88 5.76 2.50 35.98
CA VAL A 88 4.70 1.49 36.11
C VAL A 88 3.69 1.84 37.19
N GLU A 89 2.47 1.33 37.03
CA GLU A 89 1.39 1.36 38.01
C GLU A 89 0.89 -0.05 38.29
N ALA A 90 0.30 -0.30 39.47
CA ALA A 90 -0.39 -1.55 39.73
C ALA A 90 -1.89 -1.34 39.50
N VAL A 91 -2.35 -1.61 38.28
CA VAL A 91 -3.74 -1.45 37.88
C VAL A 91 -4.54 -2.63 38.42
N PRO A 92 -5.57 -2.42 39.27
CA PRO A 92 -6.37 -3.53 39.79
C PRO A 92 -7.18 -4.20 38.67
N ALA A 93 -7.60 -5.45 38.90
CA ALA A 93 -8.58 -6.09 38.02
C ALA A 93 -9.91 -5.33 38.03
N VAL A 94 -10.64 -5.36 36.90
CA VAL A 94 -11.97 -4.75 36.80
C VAL A 94 -12.93 -5.47 37.76
N PRO A 95 -13.56 -4.78 38.73
CA PRO A 95 -14.45 -5.41 39.69
C PRO A 95 -15.67 -6.05 39.00
N SER A 96 -15.85 -7.37 39.17
CA SER A 96 -16.99 -8.08 38.61
C SER A 96 -18.29 -7.69 39.33
N GLY A 97 -19.34 -7.36 38.57
CA GLY A 97 -20.69 -7.13 39.09
C GLY A 97 -20.89 -5.82 39.87
N ARG A 98 -19.88 -4.95 39.95
CA ARG A 98 -20.01 -3.62 40.56
C ARG A 98 -19.36 -2.56 39.68
N ARG A 99 -20.11 -1.51 39.39
CA ARG A 99 -19.60 -0.35 38.67
C ARG A 99 -18.80 0.53 39.65
N VAL A 100 -17.52 0.72 39.38
CA VAL A 100 -16.59 1.44 40.27
C VAL A 100 -15.98 2.62 39.51
N VAL A 101 -16.02 3.80 40.14
CA VAL A 101 -15.46 5.04 39.59
C VAL A 101 -14.17 5.36 40.35
N PRO A 102 -12.97 5.17 39.77
CA PRO A 102 -11.70 5.49 40.41
C PRO A 102 -11.64 6.91 40.99
N CYS A 103 -12.24 7.90 40.30
CA CYS A 103 -12.31 9.29 40.79
C CYS A 103 -13.03 9.43 42.15
N ASP A 104 -14.07 8.62 42.40
CA ASP A 104 -14.84 8.66 43.65
C ASP A 104 -14.26 7.76 44.74
N SER A 105 -13.26 6.94 44.40
CA SER A 105 -12.64 5.97 45.32
C SER A 105 -11.12 5.90 45.12
N PRO A 106 -10.39 7.03 45.19
CA PRO A 106 -8.97 7.09 44.85
C PRO A 106 -8.10 6.20 45.76
N SER A 107 -8.53 5.95 47.00
CA SER A 107 -7.82 5.05 47.93
C SER A 107 -7.79 3.59 47.47
N THR A 108 -8.80 3.14 46.72
CA THR A 108 -8.85 1.78 46.14
C THR A 108 -7.92 1.64 44.94
N PHE A 109 -7.57 2.76 44.30
CA PHE A 109 -6.69 2.87 43.14
C PHE A 109 -5.39 3.61 43.49
N ALA A 110 -4.95 3.56 44.77
CA ALA A 110 -3.80 4.34 45.25
C ALA A 110 -2.50 4.03 44.48
N ASN A 111 -2.37 2.83 43.93
CA ASN A 111 -1.22 2.39 43.12
C ASN A 111 -1.43 2.59 41.61
N ALA A 112 -2.55 3.17 41.18
CA ALA A 112 -2.90 3.48 39.80
C ALA A 112 -3.36 4.95 39.63
N PRO A 113 -2.50 5.94 39.99
CA PRO A 113 -2.89 7.36 39.98
C PRO A 113 -3.24 7.88 38.58
N SER A 114 -2.67 7.33 37.50
CA SER A 114 -3.05 7.73 36.13
C SER A 114 -4.50 7.35 35.83
N VAL A 115 -4.93 6.15 36.25
CA VAL A 115 -6.34 5.69 36.10
C VAL A 115 -7.30 6.58 36.90
N VAL A 116 -6.92 7.00 38.11
CA VAL A 116 -7.71 7.96 38.92
C VAL A 116 -7.81 9.32 38.23
N SER A 117 -6.69 9.85 37.74
CA SER A 117 -6.64 11.15 37.05
C SER A 117 -7.56 11.15 35.83
N LEU A 118 -7.41 10.17 34.94
CA LEU A 118 -8.23 10.04 33.74
C LEU A 118 -9.70 9.79 34.05
N SER A 119 -10.01 9.00 35.10
CA SER A 119 -11.39 8.79 35.56
C SER A 119 -12.06 10.10 35.97
N CYS A 120 -11.33 11.00 36.66
CA CYS A 120 -11.86 12.29 37.05
C CYS A 120 -12.11 13.21 35.86
N VAL A 121 -11.21 13.23 34.87
CA VAL A 121 -11.38 14.04 33.67
C VAL A 121 -12.52 13.51 32.81
N ALA A 122 -12.60 12.19 32.60
CA ALA A 122 -13.70 11.53 31.89
C ALA A 122 -15.05 11.93 32.50
N LYS A 123 -15.18 11.78 33.83
CA LYS A 123 -16.37 12.17 34.60
C LYS A 123 -16.71 13.65 34.46
N LYS A 124 -15.71 14.52 34.54
CA LYS A 124 -15.89 15.98 34.46
C LYS A 124 -16.43 16.41 33.10
N HIS A 125 -15.98 15.77 32.02
CA HIS A 125 -16.32 16.16 30.65
C HIS A 125 -17.38 15.27 30.00
N GLY A 126 -17.88 14.24 30.70
CA GLY A 126 -18.98 13.41 30.23
C GLY A 126 -18.62 12.54 29.02
N ILE A 127 -17.35 12.12 28.90
CA ILE A 127 -16.80 11.44 27.73
C ILE A 127 -16.08 10.16 28.16
N ALA A 128 -16.30 9.06 27.44
CA ALA A 128 -15.58 7.82 27.68
C ALA A 128 -14.11 7.97 27.21
N VAL A 129 -13.18 7.31 27.89
CA VAL A 129 -11.73 7.43 27.62
C VAL A 129 -11.12 6.05 27.51
N VAL A 130 -10.33 5.82 26.47
CA VAL A 130 -9.45 4.66 26.33
C VAL A 130 -8.01 5.15 26.28
N ALA A 131 -7.15 4.60 27.15
CA ALA A 131 -5.75 4.98 27.25
C ALA A 131 -4.87 3.75 27.54
N ASN A 132 -3.57 3.89 27.27
CA ASN A 132 -2.58 2.83 27.44
C ASN A 132 -1.47 3.23 28.43
N LEU A 133 -1.06 2.30 29.28
CA LEU A 133 0.03 2.47 30.25
C LEU A 133 0.72 1.14 30.61
N MET A 134 1.85 1.23 31.31
CA MET A 134 2.56 0.06 31.83
C MET A 134 2.03 -0.40 33.19
N ASP A 135 1.37 -1.55 33.21
CA ASP A 135 0.89 -2.22 34.41
C ASP A 135 1.95 -3.15 35.00
N TYR A 136 2.01 -3.25 36.32
CA TYR A 136 2.94 -4.12 37.05
C TYR A 136 2.25 -4.80 38.23
N ASP A 137 2.21 -6.14 38.20
CA ASP A 137 1.55 -6.96 39.23
C ASP A 137 2.45 -7.30 40.43
N GLY A 138 3.67 -6.77 40.45
CA GLY A 138 4.72 -7.13 41.43
C GLY A 138 5.74 -8.13 40.90
N HIS A 139 5.48 -8.76 39.76
CA HIS A 139 6.38 -9.71 39.10
C HIS A 139 6.48 -9.45 37.59
N ASN A 140 5.34 -9.36 36.92
CA ASN A 140 5.22 -9.16 35.48
C ASN A 140 4.82 -7.71 35.16
N MET A 141 5.37 -7.20 34.06
CA MET A 141 5.09 -5.88 33.52
C MET A 141 4.37 -6.02 32.18
N TYR A 142 3.19 -5.45 32.06
CA TYR A 142 2.31 -5.59 30.90
C TYR A 142 2.05 -4.23 30.24
N ASN A 143 2.14 -4.19 28.90
CA ASN A 143 1.54 -3.13 28.11
C ASN A 143 0.01 -3.28 28.21
N THR A 144 -0.67 -2.28 28.78
CA THR A 144 -2.06 -2.43 29.22
C THR A 144 -2.94 -1.26 28.82
N ASP A 145 -4.02 -1.58 28.12
CA ASP A 145 -5.12 -0.67 27.86
C ASP A 145 -6.11 -0.64 29.03
N VAL A 146 -6.65 0.56 29.29
CA VAL A 146 -7.72 0.81 30.25
C VAL A 146 -8.86 1.56 29.57
N ALA A 147 -10.10 1.19 29.89
CA ALA A 147 -11.30 1.89 29.42
C ALA A 147 -12.10 2.47 30.58
N LEU A 148 -12.51 3.73 30.45
CA LEU A 148 -13.28 4.51 31.41
C LEU A 148 -14.57 5.01 30.75
N ASP A 149 -15.70 4.92 31.45
CA ASP A 149 -17.00 5.43 30.96
C ASP A 149 -17.12 6.95 31.12
N THR A 150 -18.21 7.51 30.60
CA THR A 150 -18.53 8.95 30.62
C THR A 150 -18.64 9.55 32.03
N ASP A 151 -18.92 8.75 33.05
CA ASP A 151 -18.93 9.18 34.45
C ASP A 151 -17.67 8.75 35.23
N GLY A 152 -16.65 8.30 34.50
CA GLY A 152 -15.36 7.86 35.02
C GLY A 152 -15.30 6.41 35.48
N ALA A 153 -16.34 5.58 35.30
CA ALA A 153 -16.29 4.19 35.74
C ALA A 153 -15.24 3.34 35.00
N PHE A 154 -14.54 2.47 35.72
CA PHE A 154 -13.54 1.57 35.14
C PHE A 154 -14.21 0.35 34.49
N LEU A 155 -14.17 0.29 33.15
CA LEU A 155 -14.93 -0.67 32.34
C LEU A 155 -14.10 -1.86 31.86
N ALA A 156 -12.85 -1.64 31.46
CA ALA A 156 -11.97 -2.70 30.97
C ALA A 156 -10.52 -2.46 31.35
N LYS A 157 -9.80 -3.58 31.51
CA LYS A 157 -8.35 -3.69 31.58
C LYS A 157 -7.94 -4.77 30.59
N TYR A 158 -7.03 -4.47 29.69
CA TYR A 158 -6.56 -5.41 28.69
C TYR A 158 -5.04 -5.36 28.58
N PRO A 159 -4.31 -6.38 29.06
CA PRO A 159 -2.90 -6.50 28.78
C PRO A 159 -2.71 -7.08 27.37
N LYS A 160 -1.90 -6.40 26.55
CA LYS A 160 -1.59 -6.77 25.16
C LYS A 160 -1.11 -8.21 25.06
N GLN A 161 -1.70 -9.00 24.15
CA GLN A 161 -1.35 -10.41 23.99
C GLN A 161 -0.16 -10.60 23.06
N ASN A 162 -0.14 -9.91 21.92
CA ASN A 162 0.85 -10.12 20.88
C ASN A 162 1.88 -8.99 20.89
N LEU A 163 3.05 -9.24 21.48
CA LEU A 163 4.14 -8.28 21.57
C LEU A 163 4.85 -8.08 20.21
N TRP A 164 5.31 -6.85 19.96
CA TRP A 164 6.09 -6.40 18.80
C TRP A 164 7.51 -5.97 19.22
N GLY A 165 8.30 -6.94 19.69
CA GLY A 165 9.72 -6.70 20.02
C GLY A 165 9.98 -6.03 21.37
N GLU A 166 8.98 -5.90 22.25
CA GLU A 166 9.13 -5.25 23.56
C GLU A 166 9.79 -6.19 24.59
N ARG A 167 11.12 -6.25 24.56
CA ARG A 167 11.92 -7.21 25.36
C ARG A 167 11.78 -7.09 26.88
N ASN A 168 11.28 -5.95 27.36
CA ASN A 168 11.08 -5.64 28.77
C ASN A 168 9.64 -5.93 29.25
N VAL A 169 8.71 -6.23 28.35
CA VAL A 169 7.29 -6.48 28.62
C VAL A 169 7.02 -7.98 28.61
N ASP A 170 6.15 -8.45 29.50
CA ASP A 170 5.76 -9.85 29.60
C ASP A 170 4.46 -10.15 28.85
N ILE A 171 4.33 -11.38 28.35
CA ILE A 171 3.12 -11.85 27.66
C ILE A 171 2.13 -12.41 28.70
N PRO A 172 0.86 -11.99 28.69
CA PRO A 172 -0.18 -12.57 29.53
C PRO A 172 -0.34 -14.07 29.28
N GLN A 173 -0.32 -14.87 30.35
CA GLN A 173 -0.50 -16.32 30.26
C GLN A 173 -1.95 -16.74 30.06
N SER A 174 -2.90 -15.86 30.38
CA SER A 174 -4.34 -16.18 30.44
C SER A 174 -5.10 -15.94 29.13
N CYS A 175 -4.43 -15.54 28.04
CA CYS A 175 -5.03 -15.18 26.75
C CYS A 175 -6.35 -14.40 26.94
N PRO A 176 -6.30 -13.17 27.50
CA PRO A 176 -7.51 -12.42 27.83
C PRO A 176 -8.20 -11.89 26.57
N MET A 177 -9.53 -11.95 26.56
CA MET A 177 -10.37 -11.22 25.60
C MET A 177 -11.14 -10.13 26.35
N ALA A 178 -10.86 -8.88 26.03
CA ALA A 178 -11.50 -7.73 26.66
C ALA A 178 -12.52 -7.07 25.73
N SER A 179 -13.69 -6.81 26.28
CA SER A 179 -14.70 -5.94 25.69
C SER A 179 -15.37 -5.13 26.79
N PHE A 180 -15.90 -3.95 26.46
CA PHE A 180 -16.63 -3.11 27.40
C PHE A 180 -17.85 -2.48 26.74
N THR A 181 -18.90 -2.32 27.53
CA THR A 181 -20.12 -1.61 27.13
C THR A 181 -20.16 -0.25 27.81
N THR A 182 -20.32 0.79 27.00
CA THR A 182 -20.41 2.18 27.46
C THR A 182 -21.82 2.54 27.93
N SER A 183 -21.94 3.64 28.67
CA SER A 183 -23.22 4.22 29.10
C SER A 183 -24.17 4.58 27.96
N PHE A 184 -23.65 4.83 26.75
CA PHE A 184 -24.44 5.05 25.52
C PHE A 184 -24.76 3.74 24.77
N ASN A 185 -24.65 2.60 25.45
CA ASN A 185 -25.08 1.27 25.01
C ASN A 185 -24.37 0.73 23.76
N VAL A 186 -23.11 1.12 23.57
CA VAL A 186 -22.24 0.57 22.51
C VAL A 186 -21.17 -0.30 23.17
N THR A 187 -21.00 -1.52 22.63
CA THR A 187 -19.98 -2.47 23.08
C THR A 187 -18.77 -2.42 22.17
N PHE A 188 -17.59 -2.19 22.74
CA PHE A 188 -16.32 -2.16 22.03
C PHE A 188 -15.46 -3.35 22.43
N GLY A 189 -14.82 -3.99 21.47
CA GLY A 189 -13.67 -4.85 21.67
C GLY A 189 -12.43 -4.00 21.87
N LEU A 190 -11.56 -4.45 22.78
CA LEU A 190 -10.32 -3.76 23.11
C LEU A 190 -9.15 -4.67 22.69
N ILE A 191 -8.32 -4.15 21.79
CA ILE A 191 -7.12 -4.79 21.26
C ILE A 191 -6.00 -3.75 21.18
N THR A 192 -4.73 -4.17 21.17
CA THR A 192 -3.60 -3.23 21.15
C THR A 192 -2.65 -3.55 19.99
N CYS A 193 -2.44 -2.57 19.11
CA CYS A 193 -1.38 -2.59 18.09
C CYS A 193 -1.27 -3.92 17.31
N ALA A 194 -0.15 -4.65 17.46
CA ALA A 194 0.11 -5.93 16.79
C ALA A 194 -0.98 -7.01 17.01
N ASP A 195 -1.85 -6.89 18.02
CA ASP A 195 -3.00 -7.79 18.18
C ASP A 195 -3.91 -7.87 16.93
N LEU A 196 -3.93 -6.82 16.10
CA LEU A 196 -4.74 -6.77 14.89
C LEU A 196 -4.33 -7.82 13.85
N ILE A 197 -3.03 -8.12 13.75
CA ILE A 197 -2.48 -9.01 12.70
C ILE A 197 -2.44 -10.49 13.12
N TYR A 198 -2.94 -10.82 14.32
CA TYR A 198 -3.08 -12.20 14.80
C TYR A 198 -4.56 -12.60 14.91
N GLU A 199 -4.86 -13.90 14.78
CA GLU A 199 -6.22 -14.41 14.95
C GLU A 199 -6.79 -14.09 16.35
N PHE A 200 -5.96 -14.23 17.38
CA PHE A 200 -6.32 -13.93 18.76
C PHE A 200 -5.71 -12.59 19.21
N PRO A 201 -6.46 -11.69 19.87
CA PRO A 201 -7.87 -11.82 20.24
C PRO A 201 -8.85 -11.27 19.19
N ALA A 202 -8.40 -10.49 18.19
CA ALA A 202 -9.27 -9.68 17.34
C ALA A 202 -10.36 -10.50 16.62
N SER A 203 -9.97 -11.56 15.91
CA SER A 203 -10.93 -12.41 15.19
C SER A 203 -11.85 -13.19 16.13
N ARG A 204 -11.36 -13.55 17.33
CA ARG A 204 -12.13 -14.30 18.33
C ARG A 204 -13.17 -13.41 19.03
N LEU A 205 -12.86 -12.14 19.26
CA LEU A 205 -13.83 -11.14 19.74
C LEU A 205 -15.00 -10.99 18.77
N VAL A 206 -14.75 -10.98 17.46
CA VAL A 206 -15.81 -10.99 16.43
C VAL A 206 -16.61 -12.30 16.47
N ARG A 207 -15.93 -13.45 16.37
CA ARG A 207 -16.59 -14.75 16.18
C ARG A 207 -17.30 -15.28 17.42
N GLU A 208 -16.73 -15.08 18.61
CA GLU A 208 -17.21 -15.70 19.86
C GLU A 208 -17.97 -14.73 20.76
N ARG A 209 -17.69 -13.42 20.64
CA ARG A 209 -18.34 -12.39 21.46
C ARG A 209 -19.19 -11.43 20.65
N HIS A 210 -19.30 -11.63 19.33
CA HIS A 210 -20.11 -10.83 18.43
C HIS A 210 -19.85 -9.31 18.58
N VAL A 211 -18.59 -8.95 18.77
CA VAL A 211 -18.17 -7.55 18.87
C VAL A 211 -18.14 -6.95 17.46
N GLU A 212 -18.82 -5.82 17.29
CA GLU A 212 -18.91 -5.10 16.02
C GLU A 212 -18.04 -3.84 15.97
N HIS A 213 -17.75 -3.23 17.13
CA HIS A 213 -16.92 -2.03 17.23
C HIS A 213 -15.62 -2.34 17.96
N PHE A 214 -14.50 -1.80 17.46
CA PHE A 214 -13.19 -1.99 18.08
C PHE A 214 -12.56 -0.64 18.42
N VAL A 215 -11.84 -0.60 19.53
CA VAL A 215 -10.91 0.46 19.88
C VAL A 215 -9.51 -0.14 19.94
N MET A 216 -8.55 0.56 19.34
CA MET A 216 -7.18 0.06 19.22
C MET A 216 -6.17 1.18 19.48
N PRO A 217 -5.70 1.32 20.73
CA PRO A 217 -4.48 2.05 21.01
C PRO A 217 -3.30 1.46 20.23
N ALA A 218 -2.50 2.34 19.64
CA ALA A 218 -1.43 1.96 18.74
C ALA A 218 -0.21 2.88 18.85
N ALA A 219 0.99 2.31 18.84
CA ALA A 219 2.28 2.97 18.63
C ALA A 219 2.86 2.37 17.36
N TRP A 220 2.16 2.67 16.28
CA TRP A 220 2.27 2.00 14.99
C TRP A 220 3.41 2.63 14.19
N SER A 221 4.37 1.83 13.73
CA SER A 221 5.42 2.31 12.83
C SER A 221 4.94 2.29 11.37
N ASP A 222 5.59 3.05 10.50
CA ASP A 222 5.29 3.08 9.06
C ASP A 222 5.44 1.68 8.43
N GLU A 223 6.29 0.81 8.98
CA GLU A 223 6.45 -0.58 8.56
C GLU A 223 5.23 -1.44 8.91
N MET A 224 4.62 -1.24 10.08
CA MET A 224 3.41 -1.98 10.45
C MET A 224 2.19 -1.49 9.67
N ALA A 225 2.15 -0.22 9.24
CA ALA A 225 1.07 0.32 8.41
C ALA A 225 1.06 -0.36 7.02
N GLN A 226 2.23 -0.80 6.56
CA GLN A 226 2.41 -1.55 5.32
C GLN A 226 2.02 -3.04 5.46
N MET A 227 1.92 -3.57 6.68
CA MET A 227 1.49 -4.95 6.96
C MET A 227 -0.03 -5.08 7.19
N GLN A 228 -0.76 -3.96 7.33
CA GLN A 228 -2.21 -4.00 7.32
C GLN A 228 -2.70 -4.27 5.90
N GLU A 229 -3.45 -5.36 5.71
CA GLU A 229 -4.41 -5.33 4.61
C GLU A 229 -5.36 -4.16 4.87
N PRO A 230 -5.68 -3.35 3.84
CA PRO A 230 -6.59 -2.22 4.02
C PRO A 230 -7.88 -2.74 4.66
N PRO A 231 -8.49 -1.98 5.60
CA PRO A 231 -9.68 -2.44 6.30
C PRO A 231 -10.70 -2.89 5.27
N VAL A 232 -11.02 -4.20 5.30
CA VAL A 232 -12.22 -4.73 4.65
C VAL A 232 -13.37 -4.07 5.39
N THR A 233 -13.78 -2.89 4.92
CA THR A 233 -14.98 -2.24 5.42
C THR A 233 -16.09 -3.26 5.30
N ALA A 234 -16.64 -3.67 6.44
CA ALA A 234 -17.88 -4.38 6.56
C ALA A 234 -19.01 -3.50 5.98
N LEU A 235 -19.06 -3.45 4.67
CA LEU A 235 -20.18 -3.06 3.82
C LEU A 235 -20.35 -4.15 2.75
N ALA A 236 -20.17 -5.40 3.14
CA ALA A 236 -20.72 -6.52 2.38
C ALA A 236 -22.24 -6.50 2.66
N ASP A 237 -22.99 -5.66 1.94
CA ASP A 237 -24.42 -5.87 1.62
C ASP A 237 -25.07 -4.74 0.79
N VAL A 238 -24.34 -3.70 0.36
CA VAL A 238 -24.85 -2.77 -0.67
C VAL A 238 -24.13 -3.04 -2.00
N PRO A 239 -24.84 -3.51 -3.06
CA PRO A 239 -24.25 -3.67 -4.38
C PRO A 239 -23.71 -2.33 -4.88
N LEU A 240 -22.39 -2.24 -5.04
CA LEU A 240 -21.75 -1.07 -5.63
C LEU A 240 -22.09 -1.03 -7.11
N THR A 241 -22.70 0.07 -7.57
CA THR A 241 -22.98 0.28 -9.01
C THR A 241 -22.14 1.42 -9.54
N CYS A 242 -21.57 1.25 -10.72
CA CYS A 242 -20.75 2.22 -11.44
C CYS A 242 -21.23 2.29 -12.89
N ALA A 243 -21.18 3.43 -13.56
CA ALA A 243 -21.36 3.42 -15.01
C ALA A 243 -20.14 2.80 -15.69
N THR A 244 -18.94 3.18 -15.24
CA THR A 244 -17.67 2.67 -15.73
C THR A 244 -16.82 2.13 -14.58
N ALA A 245 -16.43 0.87 -14.66
CA ALA A 245 -15.44 0.26 -13.78
C ALA A 245 -14.09 0.16 -14.51
N VAL A 246 -13.04 0.72 -13.91
CA VAL A 246 -11.65 0.59 -14.36
C VAL A 246 -10.93 -0.33 -13.39
N VAL A 247 -10.27 -1.37 -13.89
CA VAL A 247 -9.54 -2.35 -13.07
C VAL A 247 -8.06 -2.34 -13.46
N GLY A 248 -7.20 -2.07 -12.49
CA GLY A 248 -5.75 -1.85 -12.65
C GLY A 248 -5.41 -0.36 -12.65
N ALA A 249 -4.71 0.11 -11.63
CA ALA A 249 -4.30 1.51 -11.47
C ALA A 249 -2.86 1.75 -11.96
N GLY A 250 -2.50 1.14 -13.09
CA GLY A 250 -1.29 1.45 -13.86
C GLY A 250 -1.47 2.67 -14.77
N TRP A 251 -0.50 2.92 -15.66
CA TRP A 251 -0.51 4.06 -16.58
C TRP A 251 -1.82 4.20 -17.36
N ALA A 252 -2.20 3.22 -18.18
CA ALA A 252 -3.42 3.37 -18.99
C ALA A 252 -4.72 3.30 -18.19
N GLY A 253 -4.78 2.54 -17.10
CA GLY A 253 -5.98 2.49 -16.26
C GLY A 253 -6.28 3.83 -15.58
N ILE A 254 -5.28 4.41 -14.89
CA ILE A 254 -5.45 5.73 -14.29
C ILE A 254 -5.66 6.80 -15.34
N TYR A 255 -4.92 6.75 -16.45
CA TYR A 255 -5.07 7.71 -17.53
C TYR A 255 -6.49 7.71 -18.10
N ALA A 256 -7.05 6.53 -18.44
CA ALA A 256 -8.41 6.42 -18.94
C ALA A 256 -9.45 6.97 -17.95
N ALA A 257 -9.32 6.59 -16.67
CA ALA A 257 -10.17 7.07 -15.58
C ALA A 257 -10.11 8.61 -15.46
N TRP A 258 -8.88 9.13 -15.37
CA TRP A 258 -8.60 10.56 -15.23
C TRP A 258 -9.10 11.34 -16.44
N ARG A 259 -8.94 10.81 -17.65
CA ARG A 259 -9.46 11.45 -18.84
C ARG A 259 -10.98 11.55 -18.84
N LEU A 260 -11.65 10.45 -18.53
CA LEU A 260 -13.11 10.39 -18.52
C LEU A 260 -13.72 11.39 -17.52
N VAL A 261 -13.11 11.56 -16.36
CA VAL A 261 -13.68 12.38 -15.27
C VAL A 261 -13.13 13.80 -15.22
N VAL A 262 -11.82 13.97 -15.39
CA VAL A 262 -11.11 15.23 -15.11
C VAL A 262 -10.74 15.96 -16.40
N ASP A 263 -10.09 15.29 -17.34
CA ASP A 263 -9.57 15.94 -18.56
C ASP A 263 -10.70 16.32 -19.53
N ALA A 264 -11.45 15.31 -19.98
CA ALA A 264 -12.52 15.46 -20.94
C ALA A 264 -13.87 15.76 -20.28
N GLY A 265 -14.02 15.44 -18.99
CA GLY A 265 -15.27 15.61 -18.24
C GLY A 265 -16.46 14.86 -18.84
N ALA A 266 -16.20 13.73 -19.52
CA ALA A 266 -17.19 12.93 -20.22
C ALA A 266 -18.02 12.02 -19.27
N LEU A 267 -17.56 11.81 -18.05
CA LEU A 267 -18.20 10.96 -17.04
C LEU A 267 -18.27 11.70 -15.70
N ALA A 268 -19.42 11.62 -15.01
CA ALA A 268 -19.53 12.17 -13.68
C ALA A 268 -18.61 11.39 -12.71
N PRO A 269 -17.90 12.06 -11.77
CA PRO A 269 -16.96 11.40 -10.87
C PRO A 269 -17.58 10.23 -10.09
N GLY A 270 -18.80 10.40 -9.58
CA GLY A 270 -19.53 9.36 -8.85
C GLY A 270 -19.88 8.13 -9.69
N ASP A 271 -19.88 8.24 -11.02
CA ASP A 271 -20.19 7.14 -11.95
C ASP A 271 -18.96 6.30 -12.31
N LEU A 272 -17.75 6.75 -11.91
CA LEU A 272 -16.50 6.02 -12.07
C LEU A 272 -16.18 5.22 -10.79
N CYS A 273 -15.74 3.97 -10.98
CA CYS A 273 -15.05 3.20 -9.94
C CYS A 273 -13.72 2.69 -10.46
N LEU A 274 -12.62 3.00 -9.76
CA LEU A 274 -11.28 2.51 -10.05
C LEU A 274 -10.89 1.46 -9.01
N PHE A 275 -10.45 0.28 -9.45
CA PHE A 275 -10.03 -0.82 -8.60
C PHE A 275 -8.57 -1.16 -8.85
N GLU A 276 -7.80 -1.36 -7.78
CA GLU A 276 -6.41 -1.79 -7.79
C GLU A 276 -6.25 -3.01 -6.89
N ALA A 277 -5.56 -4.03 -7.39
CA ALA A 277 -5.36 -5.28 -6.67
C ALA A 277 -4.47 -5.11 -5.43
N ARG A 278 -3.49 -4.19 -5.48
CA ARG A 278 -2.55 -3.93 -4.39
C ARG A 278 -2.98 -2.72 -3.54
N GLY A 279 -2.25 -2.46 -2.47
CA GLY A 279 -2.46 -1.30 -1.59
C GLY A 279 -2.03 0.05 -2.18
N LYS A 280 -1.56 0.10 -3.44
CA LYS A 280 -1.01 1.31 -4.07
C LYS A 280 -1.09 1.27 -5.60
N PRO A 281 -1.18 2.44 -6.27
CA PRO A 281 -1.21 2.51 -7.72
C PRO A 281 0.17 2.30 -8.34
N GLY A 282 0.23 2.22 -9.67
CA GLY A 282 1.46 2.35 -10.45
C GLY A 282 1.96 1.07 -11.11
N GLY A 283 1.50 -0.10 -10.67
CA GLY A 283 1.99 -1.39 -11.19
C GLY A 283 3.52 -1.49 -11.07
N ARG A 284 4.21 -1.60 -12.20
CA ARG A 284 5.69 -1.63 -12.28
C ARG A 284 6.37 -0.24 -12.25
N THR A 285 5.60 0.85 -12.26
CA THR A 285 6.10 2.19 -11.94
C THR A 285 6.06 2.35 -10.42
N TYR A 286 7.22 2.32 -9.79
CA TYR A 286 7.31 2.17 -8.33
C TYR A 286 8.40 3.06 -7.76
N SER A 287 7.97 4.06 -6.99
CA SER A 287 8.84 4.94 -6.21
C SER A 287 8.50 4.83 -4.72
N VAL A 288 9.51 4.71 -3.87
CA VAL A 288 9.40 4.55 -2.42
C VAL A 288 10.13 5.69 -1.70
N GLN A 289 9.60 6.12 -0.55
CA GLN A 289 10.24 7.10 0.31
C GLN A 289 11.07 6.41 1.39
N VAL A 290 12.31 6.83 1.56
CA VAL A 290 13.26 6.29 2.53
C VAL A 290 14.03 7.46 3.14
N GLU A 291 13.87 7.71 4.44
CA GLU A 291 14.51 8.84 5.16
C GLU A 291 14.32 10.20 4.46
N GLY A 292 13.10 10.47 3.99
CA GLY A 292 12.78 11.73 3.30
C GLY A 292 13.27 11.81 1.85
N LEU A 293 13.95 10.79 1.33
CA LEU A 293 14.42 10.68 -0.05
C LEU A 293 13.50 9.76 -0.87
N VAL A 294 13.29 10.06 -2.14
CA VAL A 294 12.46 9.23 -3.04
C VAL A 294 13.34 8.42 -3.98
N VAL A 295 13.17 7.10 -3.96
CA VAL A 295 13.94 6.12 -4.73
C VAL A 295 13.03 5.42 -5.72
N ASP A 296 13.46 5.31 -6.97
CA ASP A 296 12.69 4.65 -8.04
C ASP A 296 13.13 3.19 -8.23
N VAL A 297 12.52 2.29 -7.46
CA VAL A 297 12.76 0.83 -7.56
C VAL A 297 12.13 0.19 -8.80
N GLY A 298 11.23 0.91 -9.49
CA GLY A 298 10.66 0.55 -10.79
C GLY A 298 11.17 1.44 -11.92
N ALA A 299 10.28 1.80 -12.85
CA ALA A 299 10.56 2.83 -13.86
C ALA A 299 10.94 4.16 -13.21
N TYR A 300 11.89 4.90 -13.79
CA TYR A 300 12.61 5.99 -13.10
C TYR A 300 12.96 7.21 -13.99
N ARG A 301 12.79 7.09 -15.32
CA ARG A 301 13.19 8.13 -16.29
C ARG A 301 12.43 7.99 -17.59
N PHE A 302 12.37 9.08 -18.36
CA PHE A 302 11.68 9.14 -19.64
C PHE A 302 12.41 10.01 -20.67
N SER A 303 12.05 9.85 -21.94
CA SER A 303 12.52 10.67 -23.06
C SER A 303 11.38 11.53 -23.60
N LYS A 304 11.70 12.70 -24.15
CA LYS A 304 10.72 13.55 -24.88
C LYS A 304 10.26 12.94 -26.21
N GLN A 305 10.85 11.83 -26.64
CA GLN A 305 10.38 11.07 -27.79
C GLN A 305 9.25 10.11 -27.43
N GLN A 306 9.04 9.86 -26.13
CA GLN A 306 7.89 9.11 -25.62
C GLN A 306 6.72 10.07 -25.45
N HIS A 307 6.12 10.46 -26.58
CA HIS A 307 5.11 11.52 -26.67
C HIS A 307 4.03 11.39 -25.60
N LEU A 308 3.36 10.24 -25.42
CA LEU A 308 2.22 10.19 -24.49
C LEU A 308 2.62 10.39 -23.02
N PRO A 309 3.56 9.63 -22.42
CA PRO A 309 4.05 9.93 -21.09
C PRO A 309 4.68 11.33 -21.00
N SER A 310 5.45 11.76 -22.00
CA SER A 310 6.17 13.04 -21.94
C SER A 310 5.24 14.24 -22.02
N ASP A 311 4.25 14.22 -22.90
CA ASP A 311 3.29 15.29 -23.10
C ASP A 311 2.35 15.35 -21.88
N LEU A 312 1.96 14.18 -21.35
CA LEU A 312 1.22 14.11 -20.09
C LEU A 312 2.00 14.72 -18.92
N ILE A 313 3.28 14.39 -18.78
CA ILE A 313 4.15 14.92 -17.71
C ILE A 313 4.40 16.42 -17.88
N LEU A 314 4.80 16.85 -19.08
CA LEU A 314 5.35 18.18 -19.34
C LEU A 314 4.26 19.22 -19.65
N GLU A 315 3.22 18.83 -20.37
CA GLU A 315 2.22 19.76 -20.90
C GLU A 315 0.91 19.68 -20.14
N ARG A 316 0.44 18.46 -19.81
CA ARG A 316 -0.90 18.29 -19.25
C ARG A 316 -0.95 18.32 -17.72
N LEU A 317 0.05 17.74 -17.07
CA LEU A 317 0.23 17.74 -15.60
C LEU A 317 1.26 18.79 -15.13
N GLU A 318 2.02 19.36 -16.07
CA GLU A 318 3.02 20.43 -15.84
C GLU A 318 3.99 20.10 -14.69
N LEU A 319 4.44 18.85 -14.61
CA LEU A 319 5.30 18.39 -13.53
C LEU A 319 6.74 18.89 -13.72
N PRO A 320 7.41 19.37 -12.64
CA PRO A 320 8.81 19.76 -12.75
C PRO A 320 9.70 18.57 -13.12
N THR A 321 10.64 18.80 -14.03
CA THR A 321 11.57 17.77 -14.50
C THR A 321 12.99 18.31 -14.58
N ALA A 322 13.96 17.40 -14.46
CA ALA A 322 15.37 17.69 -14.62
C ALA A 322 16.02 16.63 -15.51
N CYS A 323 17.19 16.94 -16.09
CA CYS A 323 17.98 15.94 -16.78
C CYS A 323 18.31 14.78 -15.83
N TYR A 324 18.18 13.56 -16.35
CA TYR A 324 18.58 12.36 -15.61
C TYR A 324 20.11 12.30 -15.49
N GLU A 325 20.82 12.43 -16.62
CA GLU A 325 22.26 12.61 -16.62
C GLU A 325 22.59 14.03 -16.11
N PRO A 326 23.49 14.20 -15.11
CA PRO A 326 23.81 15.51 -14.56
C PRO A 326 24.30 16.54 -15.58
N ASP A 327 24.95 16.09 -16.65
CA ASP A 327 25.44 16.96 -17.74
C ASP A 327 24.47 17.09 -18.93
N CYS A 328 23.25 16.54 -18.79
CA CYS A 328 22.19 16.51 -19.81
C CYS A 328 22.60 15.83 -21.14
N LYS A 329 23.71 15.10 -21.19
CA LYS A 329 24.09 14.36 -22.39
C LYS A 329 23.15 13.17 -22.63
N PRO A 330 23.13 12.64 -23.87
CA PRO A 330 22.43 11.40 -24.15
C PRO A 330 22.88 10.28 -23.20
N ASP A 331 21.92 9.58 -22.61
CA ASP A 331 22.18 8.39 -21.79
C ASP A 331 22.76 7.26 -22.65
N ALA A 332 23.66 6.46 -22.06
CA ALA A 332 24.37 5.42 -22.78
C ALA A 332 23.50 4.24 -23.23
N GLU A 333 22.37 3.99 -22.55
CA GLU A 333 21.46 2.88 -22.86
C GLU A 333 20.51 3.25 -24.00
N PHE A 334 19.95 4.46 -23.98
CA PHE A 334 18.95 4.89 -24.96
C PHE A 334 19.51 5.79 -26.07
N ASN A 335 20.74 6.28 -25.94
CA ASN A 335 21.35 7.28 -26.84
C ASN A 335 20.42 8.51 -27.05
N GLN A 336 19.73 8.91 -25.98
CA GLN A 336 18.78 10.02 -25.95
C GLN A 336 18.95 10.79 -24.64
N THR A 337 18.66 12.10 -24.65
CA THR A 337 18.60 12.88 -23.41
C THR A 337 17.37 12.45 -22.62
N LEU A 338 17.59 11.93 -21.41
CA LEU A 338 16.53 11.44 -20.52
C LEU A 338 16.27 12.43 -19.39
N PHE A 339 15.07 12.37 -18.85
CA PHE A 339 14.56 13.25 -17.81
C PHE A 339 14.01 12.42 -16.64
N LYS A 340 14.10 12.99 -15.45
CA LYS A 340 13.46 12.50 -14.22
C LYS A 340 12.53 13.57 -13.67
N ILE A 341 11.56 13.14 -12.87
CA ILE A 341 10.57 14.04 -12.27
C ILE A 341 11.12 14.51 -10.93
N VAL A 342 11.04 15.83 -10.70
CA VAL A 342 11.56 16.46 -9.49
C VAL A 342 10.48 17.25 -8.78
N ASP A 343 10.69 17.49 -7.49
CA ASP A 343 9.86 18.39 -6.73
C ASP A 343 10.23 19.86 -7.00
N THR A 344 9.54 20.78 -6.35
CA THR A 344 9.78 22.23 -6.48
C THR A 344 11.17 22.67 -6.01
N LYS A 345 11.90 21.81 -5.28
CA LYS A 345 13.28 22.02 -4.85
C LYS A 345 14.30 21.29 -5.73
N GLY A 346 13.87 20.65 -6.82
CA GLY A 346 14.74 19.89 -7.71
C GLY A 346 15.16 18.51 -7.16
N ARG A 347 14.56 18.06 -6.04
CA ARG A 347 14.82 16.72 -5.47
C ARG A 347 14.01 15.68 -6.23
N ASN A 348 14.47 14.43 -6.26
CA ASN A 348 13.72 13.36 -6.94
C ASN A 348 12.29 13.27 -6.36
N ALA A 349 11.27 13.41 -7.21
CA ALA A 349 9.87 13.23 -6.81
C ALA A 349 9.39 11.80 -7.08
N GLY A 350 10.17 11.02 -7.83
CA GLY A 350 9.84 9.68 -8.25
C GLY A 350 8.98 9.65 -9.51
N TYR A 351 9.23 8.66 -10.36
CA TYR A 351 8.55 8.52 -11.65
C TYR A 351 7.08 8.08 -11.52
N VAL A 352 6.64 7.63 -10.34
CA VAL A 352 5.23 7.37 -10.03
C VAL A 352 4.40 8.66 -9.86
N THR A 353 5.04 9.82 -9.80
CA THR A 353 4.36 11.12 -9.58
C THR A 353 3.18 11.37 -10.53
N PRO A 354 3.25 11.14 -11.86
CA PRO A 354 2.14 11.41 -12.78
C PRO A 354 0.89 10.57 -12.46
N ILE A 355 1.11 9.30 -12.10
CA ILE A 355 0.09 8.35 -11.68
C ILE A 355 -0.57 8.84 -10.39
N ARG A 356 0.22 9.28 -9.40
CA ARG A 356 -0.31 9.85 -8.14
C ARG A 356 -1.03 11.18 -8.35
N THR A 357 -0.54 12.04 -9.24
CA THR A 357 -1.18 13.32 -9.56
C THR A 357 -2.54 13.13 -10.20
N MET A 358 -2.64 12.27 -11.22
CA MET A 358 -3.92 11.94 -11.85
C MET A 358 -4.90 11.30 -10.85
N LEU A 359 -4.40 10.39 -10.00
CA LEU A 359 -5.20 9.77 -8.94
C LEU A 359 -5.74 10.80 -7.94
N ALA A 360 -4.89 11.71 -7.45
CA ALA A 360 -5.29 12.75 -6.51
C ALA A 360 -6.35 13.68 -7.12
N GLN A 361 -6.24 14.00 -8.43
CA GLN A 361 -7.25 14.79 -9.14
C GLN A 361 -8.58 14.02 -9.29
N LEU A 362 -8.54 12.71 -9.51
CA LEU A 362 -9.73 11.85 -9.54
C LEU A 362 -10.44 11.83 -8.18
N GLU A 363 -9.70 11.59 -7.10
CA GLU A 363 -10.23 11.57 -5.74
C GLU A 363 -10.81 12.94 -5.35
N ALA A 364 -10.11 14.03 -5.69
CA ALA A 364 -10.59 15.39 -5.47
C ALA A 364 -11.87 15.72 -6.27
N ALA A 365 -12.02 15.13 -7.46
CA ALA A 365 -13.25 15.24 -8.25
C ALA A 365 -14.41 14.41 -7.65
N GLY A 366 -14.15 13.48 -6.74
CA GLY A 366 -15.14 12.60 -6.12
C GLY A 366 -15.29 11.25 -6.79
N ALA A 367 -14.30 10.81 -7.58
CA ALA A 367 -14.25 9.45 -8.08
C ALA A 367 -14.01 8.44 -6.96
N ARG A 368 -14.58 7.24 -7.08
CA ARG A 368 -14.41 6.18 -6.09
C ARG A 368 -13.22 5.30 -6.46
N VAL A 369 -12.24 5.20 -5.56
CA VAL A 369 -11.02 4.41 -5.74
C VAL A 369 -10.95 3.33 -4.66
N PHE A 370 -10.63 2.10 -5.06
CA PHE A 370 -10.61 0.93 -4.20
C PHE A 370 -9.28 0.17 -4.36
N PHE A 371 -8.45 0.15 -3.31
CA PHE A 371 -7.22 -0.63 -3.23
C PHE A 371 -7.46 -2.00 -2.60
N GLY A 372 -6.58 -2.98 -2.83
CA GLY A 372 -6.72 -4.34 -2.30
C GLY A 372 -7.81 -5.18 -2.98
N HIS A 373 -8.33 -4.75 -4.13
CA HIS A 373 -9.44 -5.39 -4.84
C HIS A 373 -8.94 -6.14 -6.07
N ARG A 374 -8.55 -7.42 -5.87
CA ARG A 374 -8.09 -8.29 -6.95
C ARG A 374 -9.28 -8.90 -7.71
N LEU A 375 -9.40 -8.58 -9.00
CA LEU A 375 -10.47 -9.13 -9.84
C LEU A 375 -10.33 -10.65 -10.00
N THR A 376 -11.42 -11.38 -9.77
CA THR A 376 -11.49 -12.85 -9.92
C THR A 376 -12.37 -13.28 -11.09
N GLY A 377 -13.35 -12.45 -11.49
CA GLY A 377 -14.18 -12.72 -12.66
C GLY A 377 -15.09 -11.56 -13.06
N VAL A 378 -15.59 -11.62 -14.30
CA VAL A 378 -16.57 -10.68 -14.86
C VAL A 378 -17.71 -11.47 -15.49
N TYR A 379 -18.95 -11.21 -15.09
CA TYR A 379 -20.12 -12.00 -15.51
C TYR A 379 -21.23 -11.11 -16.07
N ALA A 380 -22.16 -11.68 -16.84
CA ALA A 380 -23.36 -10.96 -17.23
C ALA A 380 -24.25 -10.72 -15.99
N ASN A 381 -24.85 -9.54 -15.88
CA ASN A 381 -25.72 -9.23 -14.74
C ASN A 381 -26.90 -10.23 -14.64
N GLY A 382 -27.13 -10.80 -13.46
CA GLY A 382 -28.11 -11.86 -13.20
C GLY A 382 -27.60 -13.30 -13.36
N ALA A 383 -26.33 -13.51 -13.70
CA ALA A 383 -25.70 -14.84 -13.80
C ALA A 383 -24.50 -14.95 -12.84
N ALA A 384 -24.75 -15.27 -11.57
CA ALA A 384 -23.69 -15.77 -10.69
C ALA A 384 -23.48 -17.28 -10.96
N PRO A 385 -22.26 -17.82 -10.75
CA PRO A 385 -22.05 -19.26 -10.78
C PRO A 385 -22.89 -19.89 -9.66
N THR A 386 -23.75 -20.84 -10.03
CA THR A 386 -24.42 -21.68 -9.04
C THR A 386 -23.35 -22.48 -8.30
N THR A 387 -23.02 -22.08 -7.07
CA THR A 387 -22.43 -23.00 -6.11
C THR A 387 -23.37 -24.20 -6.03
N ARG A 388 -22.88 -25.39 -6.36
CA ARG A 388 -23.63 -26.65 -6.23
C ARG A 388 -24.27 -26.73 -4.84
N GLY A 389 -25.59 -26.56 -4.78
CA GLY A 389 -26.38 -26.67 -3.55
C GLY A 389 -27.84 -26.26 -3.74
N GLY A 390 -28.67 -27.21 -4.19
CA GLY A 390 -30.11 -27.34 -3.88
C GLY A 390 -31.09 -26.16 -4.11
N GLY A 391 -31.82 -26.22 -5.22
CA GLY A 391 -33.27 -25.97 -5.33
C GLY A 391 -33.90 -24.67 -4.81
N SER A 392 -34.36 -23.79 -5.70
CA SER A 392 -35.80 -23.63 -6.06
C SER A 392 -36.06 -22.37 -6.91
N SER A 393 -37.03 -22.56 -7.80
CA SER A 393 -37.70 -21.67 -8.76
C SER A 393 -37.82 -20.16 -8.49
N GLY A 394 -37.46 -19.37 -9.50
CA GLY A 394 -38.44 -18.63 -10.33
C GLY A 394 -38.76 -17.18 -9.98
N ALA A 395 -38.32 -16.23 -10.82
CA ALA A 395 -39.18 -15.30 -11.57
C ALA A 395 -38.33 -14.39 -12.48
N LEU A 396 -38.57 -14.48 -13.79
CA LEU A 396 -38.19 -13.43 -14.75
C LEU A 396 -39.11 -12.23 -14.54
N THR A 397 -38.53 -11.03 -14.39
CA THR A 397 -39.17 -9.79 -14.82
C THR A 397 -38.16 -8.81 -15.41
N SER A 398 -38.25 -8.65 -16.74
CA SER A 398 -38.02 -7.41 -17.50
C SER A 398 -36.65 -6.72 -17.40
N ALA A 399 -35.68 -7.22 -18.17
CA ALA A 399 -34.54 -6.43 -18.64
C ALA A 399 -34.82 -5.89 -20.04
N VAL A 400 -34.75 -4.56 -20.22
CA VAL A 400 -34.50 -3.94 -21.53
C VAL A 400 -33.53 -2.76 -21.36
N SER A 401 -32.49 -2.80 -22.20
CA SER A 401 -31.49 -1.80 -22.63
C SER A 401 -30.42 -1.32 -21.63
N GLY A 402 -29.24 -1.93 -21.75
CA GLY A 402 -27.96 -1.56 -21.15
C GLY A 402 -27.28 -2.80 -20.56
N SER A 403 -26.45 -3.50 -21.33
CA SER A 403 -25.74 -4.70 -20.87
C SER A 403 -24.77 -4.35 -19.74
N SER A 404 -25.20 -4.56 -18.49
CA SER A 404 -24.34 -4.42 -17.32
C SER A 404 -23.60 -5.72 -17.04
N SER A 405 -22.38 -5.60 -16.55
CA SER A 405 -21.52 -6.68 -16.09
C SER A 405 -21.40 -6.67 -14.57
N SER A 406 -21.29 -7.84 -13.96
CA SER A 406 -20.97 -8.04 -12.55
C SER A 406 -19.49 -8.39 -12.41
N LEU A 407 -18.72 -7.55 -11.73
CA LEU A 407 -17.30 -7.75 -11.42
C LEU A 407 -17.18 -8.33 -10.02
N HIS A 408 -16.46 -9.44 -9.89
CA HIS A 408 -16.23 -10.11 -8.62
C HIS A 408 -14.77 -9.96 -8.23
N PHE A 409 -14.55 -9.64 -6.97
CA PHE A 409 -13.22 -9.43 -6.40
C PHE A 409 -12.92 -10.48 -5.32
N ALA A 410 -11.63 -10.73 -5.10
CA ALA A 410 -11.16 -11.45 -3.93
C ALA A 410 -11.68 -10.73 -2.67
N GLY A 411 -12.07 -11.49 -1.64
CA GLY A 411 -12.76 -10.94 -0.46
C GLY A 411 -14.28 -10.82 -0.60
N GLY A 412 -14.85 -11.14 -1.78
CA GLY A 412 -16.30 -11.31 -1.96
C GLY A 412 -17.06 -10.07 -2.39
N GLN A 413 -16.39 -8.94 -2.60
CA GLN A 413 -17.05 -7.73 -3.14
C GLN A 413 -17.54 -7.98 -4.57
N VAL A 414 -18.76 -7.50 -4.85
CA VAL A 414 -19.39 -7.58 -6.17
C VAL A 414 -19.82 -6.18 -6.61
N VAL A 415 -19.47 -5.82 -7.85
CA VAL A 415 -19.71 -4.49 -8.42
C VAL A 415 -20.43 -4.63 -9.74
N THR A 416 -21.50 -3.87 -9.95
CA THR A 416 -22.20 -3.81 -11.23
C THR A 416 -21.69 -2.61 -12.04
N ALA A 417 -21.32 -2.83 -13.30
CA ALA A 417 -20.87 -1.77 -14.20
C ALA A 417 -21.46 -1.86 -15.62
N SER A 418 -21.79 -0.72 -16.22
CA SER A 418 -22.28 -0.65 -17.62
C SER A 418 -21.16 -0.65 -18.67
N ALA A 419 -19.93 -0.34 -18.24
CA ALA A 419 -18.71 -0.39 -19.03
C ALA A 419 -17.57 -0.89 -18.16
N VAL A 420 -16.67 -1.70 -18.72
CA VAL A 420 -15.52 -2.24 -18.01
C VAL A 420 -14.24 -1.98 -18.81
N LEU A 421 -13.23 -1.40 -18.16
CA LEU A 421 -11.89 -1.22 -18.72
C LEU A 421 -10.87 -1.98 -17.87
N LEU A 422 -10.16 -2.91 -18.48
CA LEU A 422 -9.20 -3.79 -17.82
C LEU A 422 -7.77 -3.38 -18.22
N ASN A 423 -7.03 -2.78 -17.30
CA ASN A 423 -5.59 -2.57 -17.37
C ASN A 423 -4.88 -3.70 -16.61
N LEU A 424 -5.01 -4.93 -17.10
CA LEU A 424 -4.50 -6.13 -16.44
C LEU A 424 -3.51 -6.87 -17.35
N PRO A 425 -2.40 -7.43 -16.81
CA PRO A 425 -1.49 -8.29 -17.57
C PRO A 425 -2.21 -9.50 -18.15
N ARG A 426 -1.69 -10.06 -19.25
CA ARG A 426 -2.32 -11.19 -19.95
C ARG A 426 -2.50 -12.42 -19.07
N LEU A 427 -1.47 -12.75 -18.29
CA LEU A 427 -1.51 -13.88 -17.35
C LEU A 427 -2.52 -13.67 -16.22
N VAL A 428 -2.83 -12.42 -15.84
CA VAL A 428 -3.88 -12.14 -14.85
C VAL A 428 -5.26 -12.34 -15.48
N LEU A 429 -5.49 -11.83 -16.69
CA LEU A 429 -6.77 -12.02 -17.41
C LEU A 429 -7.05 -13.49 -17.75
N GLN A 430 -6.02 -14.28 -18.05
CA GLN A 430 -6.16 -15.71 -18.33
C GLN A 430 -6.50 -16.55 -17.08
N ARG A 431 -6.18 -16.04 -15.88
CA ARG A 431 -6.45 -16.69 -14.58
C ARG A 431 -7.80 -16.34 -13.97
N LEU A 432 -8.55 -15.41 -14.56
CA LEU A 432 -9.94 -15.17 -14.17
C LEU A 432 -10.75 -16.46 -14.28
N ASP A 433 -11.86 -16.53 -13.54
CA ASP A 433 -12.82 -17.63 -13.63
C ASP A 433 -13.12 -17.93 -15.11
N PRO A 434 -13.01 -19.20 -15.57
CA PRO A 434 -13.32 -19.59 -16.95
C PRO A 434 -14.73 -19.18 -17.44
N ALA A 435 -15.69 -18.97 -16.52
CA ALA A 435 -17.01 -18.45 -16.84
C ALA A 435 -17.05 -16.93 -17.08
N SER A 436 -15.90 -16.25 -16.95
CA SER A 436 -15.80 -14.81 -17.16
C SER A 436 -16.10 -14.44 -18.61
N ILE A 437 -17.00 -13.49 -18.80
CA ILE A 437 -17.44 -13.00 -20.11
C ILE A 437 -16.48 -11.98 -20.73
N VAL A 438 -15.28 -11.78 -20.17
CA VAL A 438 -14.24 -10.91 -20.75
C VAL A 438 -13.95 -11.35 -22.18
N PHE A 439 -13.87 -12.65 -22.40
CA PHE A 439 -13.80 -13.26 -23.72
C PHE A 439 -15.21 -13.72 -24.11
N PRO A 440 -15.70 -13.44 -25.33
CA PRO A 440 -17.01 -13.88 -25.77
C PRO A 440 -17.14 -15.40 -25.68
N THR A 441 -18.32 -15.91 -25.38
CA THR A 441 -18.59 -17.37 -25.42
C THR A 441 -18.64 -17.91 -26.84
N ASP A 442 -18.93 -17.05 -27.82
CA ASP A 442 -18.94 -17.40 -29.24
C ASP A 442 -17.50 -17.59 -29.74
N THR A 443 -17.11 -18.86 -29.84
CA THR A 443 -15.78 -19.24 -30.30
C THR A 443 -15.51 -18.85 -31.76
N THR A 444 -16.51 -18.40 -32.52
CA THR A 444 -16.33 -17.93 -33.90
C THR A 444 -15.89 -16.47 -33.98
N GLN A 445 -16.01 -15.70 -32.89
CA GLN A 445 -15.55 -14.32 -32.87
C GLN A 445 -14.03 -14.24 -32.95
N LEU A 446 -13.55 -13.28 -33.75
CA LEU A 446 -12.12 -13.06 -33.96
C LEU A 446 -11.40 -12.79 -32.63
N SER A 447 -11.99 -12.02 -31.72
CA SER A 447 -11.42 -11.74 -30.40
C SER A 447 -11.19 -13.02 -29.59
N TRP A 448 -12.14 -13.96 -29.59
CA TRP A 448 -11.97 -15.25 -28.93
C TRP A 448 -10.82 -16.05 -29.55
N GLN A 449 -10.80 -16.17 -30.88
CA GLN A 449 -9.76 -16.89 -31.61
C GLN A 449 -8.38 -16.32 -31.31
N LEU A 450 -8.22 -15.00 -31.34
CA LEU A 450 -6.95 -14.34 -31.06
C LEU A 450 -6.53 -14.47 -29.60
N LEU A 451 -7.43 -14.26 -28.65
CA LEU A 451 -7.07 -14.20 -27.23
C LEU A 451 -6.85 -15.58 -26.60
N LYS A 452 -7.47 -16.63 -27.15
CA LYS A 452 -7.32 -18.01 -26.66
C LYS A 452 -6.38 -18.86 -27.51
N ASN A 453 -6.28 -18.62 -28.83
CA ASN A 453 -5.47 -19.45 -29.73
C ASN A 453 -4.20 -18.76 -30.24
N CYS A 454 -4.04 -17.43 -30.06
CA CYS A 454 -2.74 -16.79 -30.29
C CYS A 454 -1.97 -16.58 -29.00
N THR A 455 -0.83 -17.27 -28.91
CA THR A 455 0.20 -17.04 -27.89
C THR A 455 1.30 -16.20 -28.52
N PRO A 456 1.44 -14.91 -28.14
CA PRO A 456 2.58 -14.12 -28.57
C PRO A 456 3.89 -14.79 -28.15
N CYS A 457 4.89 -14.69 -29.01
CA CYS A 457 6.22 -15.13 -28.63
C CYS A 457 6.82 -14.17 -27.61
N PHE A 458 7.70 -14.70 -26.76
CA PHE A 458 8.66 -13.86 -26.08
C PHE A 458 9.78 -13.54 -27.06
N ASP A 459 10.19 -12.27 -27.18
CA ASP A 459 11.32 -11.88 -28.02
C ASP A 459 12.62 -12.52 -27.48
N PRO A 460 13.26 -13.44 -28.22
CA PRO A 460 14.51 -14.08 -27.80
C PRO A 460 15.73 -13.14 -27.93
N SER A 461 15.67 -12.11 -28.77
CA SER A 461 16.74 -11.11 -28.99
C SER A 461 16.70 -9.96 -28.00
N ALA A 462 15.55 -9.66 -27.39
CA ALA A 462 15.40 -8.72 -26.28
C ALA A 462 15.76 -9.34 -24.90
N GLY A 463 16.23 -10.59 -24.87
CA GLY A 463 16.64 -11.27 -23.64
C GLY A 463 15.50 -11.80 -22.77
N SER A 464 14.26 -11.88 -23.29
CA SER A 464 13.06 -12.07 -22.47
C SER A 464 12.24 -13.33 -22.77
N ALA A 465 12.83 -14.33 -23.43
CA ALA A 465 12.27 -15.69 -23.51
C ALA A 465 13.05 -16.66 -22.62
N VAL A 466 13.16 -16.40 -21.31
CA VAL A 466 13.76 -17.38 -20.41
C VAL A 466 13.05 -17.35 -19.05
N PRO A 467 12.84 -18.51 -18.39
CA PRO A 467 12.54 -18.63 -16.95
C PRO A 467 13.63 -18.06 -16.01
N ASN A 468 14.45 -17.11 -16.49
CA ASN A 468 15.68 -16.57 -15.89
C ASN A 468 15.77 -15.02 -16.01
N TRP A 469 14.66 -14.32 -16.25
CA TRP A 469 14.62 -12.85 -16.26
C TRP A 469 14.23 -12.34 -14.87
N LEU A 470 15.18 -11.69 -14.20
CA LEU A 470 14.98 -11.06 -12.90
C LEU A 470 15.50 -9.64 -13.01
N ALA A 471 14.64 -8.65 -12.80
CA ALA A 471 15.13 -7.28 -12.65
C ALA A 471 15.41 -7.02 -11.17
N VAL A 472 16.65 -6.67 -10.87
CA VAL A 472 17.11 -6.39 -9.51
C VAL A 472 17.63 -4.95 -9.48
N LYS A 473 17.09 -4.15 -8.56
CA LYS A 473 17.63 -2.85 -8.17
C LYS A 473 18.02 -2.88 -6.70
N VAL A 474 19.23 -2.46 -6.37
CA VAL A 474 19.74 -2.40 -4.98
C VAL A 474 20.29 -1.01 -4.72
N TYR A 475 19.75 -0.34 -3.72
CA TYR A 475 20.26 0.93 -3.23
C TYR A 475 20.80 0.78 -1.81
N THR A 476 21.96 1.35 -1.55
CA THR A 476 22.61 1.34 -0.24
C THR A 476 22.57 2.74 0.37
N GLN A 477 21.95 2.87 1.54
CA GLN A 477 21.85 4.15 2.22
C GLN A 477 23.05 4.39 3.12
N TYR A 478 23.71 5.54 2.95
CA TYR A 478 24.77 6.02 3.84
C TYR A 478 24.39 7.40 4.40
N ASP A 479 24.65 7.60 5.69
CA ASP A 479 24.43 8.91 6.35
C ASP A 479 25.36 9.99 5.78
N ASP A 480 26.58 9.58 5.38
CA ASP A 480 27.52 10.39 4.59
C ASP A 480 27.67 9.74 3.21
N PRO A 481 27.12 10.32 2.12
CA PRO A 481 27.20 9.77 0.77
C PRO A 481 28.62 9.92 0.22
N TRP A 482 29.49 9.02 0.67
CA TRP A 482 30.95 9.04 0.50
C TRP A 482 31.40 9.14 -0.97
N TRP A 483 30.61 8.64 -1.91
CA TRP A 483 30.93 8.72 -3.34
C TRP A 483 30.93 10.18 -3.80
N ILE A 484 30.06 11.02 -3.23
CA ILE A 484 30.02 12.46 -3.49
C ILE A 484 30.98 13.20 -2.57
N THR A 485 30.88 13.00 -1.25
CA THR A 485 31.58 13.84 -0.27
C THR A 485 33.09 13.58 -0.24
N LYS A 486 33.52 12.34 -0.48
CA LYS A 486 34.93 11.93 -0.45
C LYS A 486 35.51 11.76 -1.85
N LEU A 487 34.83 11.02 -2.74
CA LEU A 487 35.37 10.68 -4.06
C LEU A 487 34.97 11.64 -5.20
N ARG A 488 34.00 12.55 -4.99
CA ARG A 488 33.50 13.48 -6.01
C ARG A 488 32.94 12.78 -7.27
N LEU A 489 32.38 11.59 -7.10
CA LEU A 489 31.73 10.81 -8.13
C LEU A 489 30.24 11.19 -8.17
N GLU A 490 29.90 12.26 -8.89
CA GLU A 490 28.51 12.71 -9.03
C GLU A 490 27.80 12.12 -10.25
N GLN A 491 28.51 11.38 -11.11
CA GLN A 491 27.98 10.77 -12.33
C GLN A 491 28.81 9.55 -12.75
N GLY A 492 28.18 8.67 -13.54
CA GLY A 492 28.82 7.50 -14.15
C GLY A 492 28.39 6.18 -13.51
N SER A 493 28.95 5.08 -14.03
CA SER A 493 28.63 3.71 -13.62
C SER A 493 29.86 2.94 -13.16
N PHE A 494 29.62 1.84 -12.46
CA PHE A 494 30.64 0.88 -12.04
C PHE A 494 30.10 -0.54 -12.13
N VAL A 495 30.95 -1.47 -12.59
CA VAL A 495 30.57 -2.87 -12.81
C VAL A 495 31.68 -3.79 -12.32
N ASP A 496 31.31 -4.76 -11.48
CA ASP A 496 32.16 -5.89 -11.11
C ASP A 496 31.26 -7.08 -10.72
N THR A 497 31.05 -7.97 -11.68
CA THR A 497 30.15 -9.13 -11.57
C THR A 497 30.90 -10.43 -11.30
N GLU A 498 32.24 -10.39 -11.29
CA GLU A 498 33.13 -11.55 -11.09
C GLU A 498 33.34 -11.88 -9.61
N HIS A 499 32.97 -10.98 -8.71
CA HIS A 499 33.07 -11.12 -7.27
C HIS A 499 31.69 -11.03 -6.61
N SER A 500 31.59 -11.52 -5.37
CA SER A 500 30.33 -11.57 -4.61
C SER A 500 30.39 -10.70 -3.34
N PRO A 501 29.36 -9.87 -3.05
CA PRO A 501 28.19 -9.58 -3.90
C PRO A 501 28.60 -8.90 -5.23
N PRO A 502 27.87 -9.09 -6.34
CA PRO A 502 28.18 -8.40 -7.59
C PRO A 502 27.71 -6.95 -7.56
N LEU A 503 28.38 -6.09 -8.33
CA LEU A 503 28.09 -4.67 -8.47
C LEU A 503 27.78 -4.32 -9.93
N VAL A 504 26.70 -3.58 -10.15
CA VAL A 504 26.31 -3.00 -11.45
C VAL A 504 25.61 -1.67 -11.16
N GLY A 505 26.36 -0.70 -10.65
CA GLY A 505 25.79 0.50 -10.05
C GLY A 505 25.97 1.77 -10.86
N ARG A 506 25.24 2.81 -10.46
CA ARG A 506 25.33 4.19 -10.98
C ARG A 506 25.42 5.19 -9.83
N TYR A 507 26.29 6.18 -9.96
CA TYR A 507 26.53 7.18 -8.91
C TYR A 507 25.44 8.26 -8.81
N HIS A 508 24.69 8.48 -9.89
CA HIS A 508 23.72 9.57 -10.03
C HIS A 508 22.25 9.14 -10.05
N ASP A 509 21.99 7.82 -10.00
CA ASP A 509 20.62 7.30 -10.03
C ASP A 509 19.90 7.50 -8.69
N GLY A 510 20.54 7.07 -7.60
CA GLY A 510 19.97 7.18 -6.27
C GLY A 510 19.97 8.61 -5.71
N PRO A 511 18.96 8.97 -4.89
CA PRO A 511 18.81 10.32 -4.38
C PRO A 511 19.83 10.64 -3.27
N VAL A 512 20.17 11.92 -3.13
CA VAL A 512 21.04 12.45 -2.08
C VAL A 512 20.40 13.69 -1.46
N SER A 513 20.41 13.78 -0.13
CA SER A 513 19.98 14.98 0.59
C SER A 513 20.91 16.13 0.28
N ARG A 514 20.33 17.26 -0.14
CA ARG A 514 21.06 18.48 -0.45
C ARG A 514 20.35 19.69 0.15
N ALA A 515 21.16 20.63 0.65
CA ALA A 515 20.72 21.95 1.06
C ALA A 515 20.39 22.82 -0.17
N ASP A 516 19.78 23.98 0.06
CA ASP A 516 19.39 24.91 -1.01
C ASP A 516 20.58 25.43 -1.84
N ASP A 517 21.80 25.40 -1.28
CA ASP A 517 23.04 25.76 -1.99
C ASP A 517 23.65 24.59 -2.80
N GLY A 518 22.98 23.44 -2.82
CA GLY A 518 23.41 22.22 -3.51
C GLY A 518 24.43 21.37 -2.75
N SER A 519 24.90 21.83 -1.58
CA SER A 519 25.79 21.04 -0.73
C SER A 519 25.07 19.83 -0.13
N VAL A 520 25.80 18.74 0.09
CA VAL A 520 25.26 17.56 0.77
C VAL A 520 25.06 17.90 2.25
N ASP A 521 23.86 17.69 2.76
CA ASP A 521 23.46 18.03 4.13
C ASP A 521 22.86 16.86 4.93
N GLY A 522 22.86 15.65 4.35
CA GLY A 522 22.25 14.48 4.95
C GLY A 522 22.53 13.19 4.18
N PRO A 523 21.70 12.15 4.38
CA PRO A 523 21.94 10.84 3.82
C PRO A 523 21.84 10.82 2.29
N GLY A 524 22.36 9.76 1.69
CA GLY A 524 22.14 9.44 0.29
C GLY A 524 22.02 7.96 0.06
N LEU A 525 21.38 7.59 -1.05
CA LEU A 525 21.27 6.23 -1.52
C LEU A 525 22.09 6.04 -2.79
N LEU A 526 23.04 5.12 -2.78
CA LEU A 526 23.81 4.73 -3.96
C LEU A 526 23.16 3.53 -4.63
N GLU A 527 22.84 3.61 -5.93
CA GLU A 527 22.46 2.44 -6.72
C GLU A 527 23.69 1.53 -6.86
N ALA A 528 23.73 0.47 -6.06
CA ALA A 528 24.81 -0.51 -6.05
C ALA A 528 24.65 -1.55 -7.17
N VAL A 529 23.41 -1.85 -7.52
CA VAL A 529 23.07 -2.85 -8.54
C VAL A 529 21.81 -2.44 -9.28
N TYR A 530 21.88 -2.53 -10.60
CA TYR A 530 20.75 -2.52 -11.50
C TYR A 530 21.02 -3.49 -12.64
N ALA A 531 20.27 -4.60 -12.67
CA ALA A 531 20.50 -5.67 -13.63
C ALA A 531 19.21 -6.42 -13.99
N TYR A 532 19.20 -7.07 -15.17
CA TYR A 532 18.02 -7.67 -15.80
C TYR A 532 18.17 -9.15 -16.14
N THR A 533 19.17 -9.83 -15.60
CA THR A 533 19.48 -11.20 -16.01
C THR A 533 19.89 -12.07 -14.84
N THR A 534 19.37 -13.31 -14.81
CA THR A 534 19.92 -14.37 -13.96
C THR A 534 20.91 -15.26 -14.70
N SER A 535 21.28 -14.94 -15.96
CA SER A 535 22.33 -15.66 -16.69
C SER A 535 23.71 -15.48 -16.05
N GLN A 536 23.87 -14.43 -15.23
CA GLN A 536 24.98 -14.30 -14.30
C GLN A 536 24.51 -14.79 -12.91
N PRO A 537 24.99 -15.95 -12.44
CA PRO A 537 24.57 -16.51 -11.14
C PRO A 537 24.82 -15.57 -9.97
N SER A 538 25.74 -14.61 -10.11
CA SER A 538 26.09 -13.69 -9.04
C SER A 538 24.94 -12.76 -8.64
N ILE A 539 24.08 -12.31 -9.57
CA ILE A 539 22.97 -11.38 -9.24
C ILE A 539 21.87 -12.07 -8.43
N ARG A 540 21.75 -13.40 -8.51
CA ARG A 540 20.86 -14.18 -7.63
C ARG A 540 21.23 -14.09 -6.15
N TYR A 541 22.42 -13.57 -5.83
CA TYR A 541 22.83 -13.27 -4.45
C TYR A 541 21.78 -12.45 -3.68
N TYR A 542 21.06 -11.56 -4.38
CA TYR A 542 20.09 -10.67 -3.74
C TYR A 542 18.71 -11.32 -3.52
N GLU A 543 18.36 -12.40 -4.25
CA GLU A 543 17.05 -13.06 -4.17
C GLU A 543 16.64 -13.49 -2.75
N PRO A 544 17.51 -14.12 -1.93
CA PRO A 544 17.12 -14.58 -0.59
C PRO A 544 16.80 -13.45 0.39
N PHE A 545 17.10 -12.20 0.04
CA PHE A 545 16.85 -11.03 0.88
C PHE A 545 15.56 -10.29 0.49
N ALA A 546 14.82 -10.74 -0.53
CA ALA A 546 13.48 -10.24 -0.81
C ALA A 546 12.44 -10.92 0.10
N ASP A 547 11.46 -10.16 0.56
CA ASP A 547 10.41 -10.64 1.47
C ASP A 547 9.38 -11.50 0.72
N ASP A 548 8.63 -10.91 -0.20
CA ASP A 548 7.68 -11.61 -1.07
C ASP A 548 7.60 -10.94 -2.46
N PRO A 549 8.57 -11.18 -3.35
CA PRO A 549 8.64 -10.55 -4.65
C PRO A 549 7.49 -10.94 -5.60
N ALA A 550 6.66 -11.95 -5.25
CA ALA A 550 5.47 -12.31 -6.01
C ALA A 550 4.31 -11.32 -5.77
N GLU A 551 4.22 -10.74 -4.57
CA GLU A 551 3.18 -9.78 -4.20
C GLU A 551 3.69 -8.32 -4.22
N ASP A 552 4.86 -8.06 -3.63
CA ASP A 552 5.51 -6.74 -3.62
C ASP A 552 7.01 -6.87 -3.95
N PRO A 553 7.50 -6.23 -5.03
CA PRO A 553 8.91 -6.30 -5.41
C PRO A 553 9.85 -5.59 -4.43
N LEU A 554 9.34 -4.78 -3.50
CA LEU A 554 10.15 -3.97 -2.59
C LEU A 554 10.47 -4.72 -1.28
N THR A 555 11.74 -4.68 -0.90
CA THR A 555 12.20 -4.96 0.46
C THR A 555 13.09 -3.81 0.96
N ILE A 556 12.83 -3.31 2.16
CA ILE A 556 13.72 -2.37 2.86
C ILE A 556 14.26 -3.11 4.08
N THR A 557 15.57 -3.31 4.14
CA THR A 557 16.18 -4.16 5.16
C THR A 557 17.36 -3.50 5.84
N THR A 558 17.55 -3.86 7.12
CA THR A 558 18.74 -3.57 7.92
C THR A 558 19.53 -4.84 8.23
N ASP A 559 19.26 -5.94 7.50
CA ASP A 559 19.91 -7.23 7.74
C ASP A 559 21.43 -7.14 7.55
N PRO A 560 22.24 -7.34 8.61
CA PRO A 560 23.69 -7.31 8.50
C PRO A 560 24.26 -8.36 7.54
N ALA A 561 23.52 -9.43 7.24
CA ALA A 561 23.92 -10.45 6.27
C ALA A 561 23.94 -9.93 4.82
N LEU A 562 23.19 -8.88 4.51
CA LEU A 562 23.25 -8.16 3.23
C LEU A 562 24.12 -6.91 3.34
N LEU A 563 23.89 -6.07 4.36
CA LEU A 563 24.53 -4.77 4.52
C LEU A 563 26.06 -4.88 4.58
N LEU A 564 26.59 -5.78 5.43
CA LEU A 564 28.03 -5.83 5.69
C LEU A 564 28.84 -6.40 4.50
N PRO A 565 28.41 -7.50 3.84
CA PRO A 565 29.10 -7.98 2.63
C PRO A 565 29.03 -6.98 1.48
N LEU A 566 27.87 -6.36 1.25
CA LEU A 566 27.70 -5.37 0.18
C LEU A 566 28.56 -4.12 0.43
N HIS A 567 28.61 -3.64 1.67
CA HIS A 567 29.48 -2.53 2.05
C HIS A 567 30.95 -2.85 1.83
N ARG A 568 31.42 -4.00 2.34
CA ARG A 568 32.82 -4.44 2.15
C ARG A 568 33.17 -4.46 0.68
N ARG A 569 32.26 -4.98 -0.15
CA ARG A 569 32.44 -5.06 -1.58
C ARG A 569 32.54 -3.71 -2.26
N LEU A 570 31.66 -2.77 -1.93
CA LEU A 570 31.74 -1.39 -2.41
C LEU A 570 33.08 -0.75 -2.00
N MET A 571 33.54 -0.98 -0.78
CA MET A 571 34.83 -0.43 -0.30
C MET A 571 36.03 -1.06 -1.01
N GLU A 572 36.02 -2.37 -1.27
CA GLU A 572 37.04 -3.07 -2.04
C GLU A 572 37.13 -2.54 -3.48
N PHE A 573 35.98 -2.43 -4.15
CA PHE A 573 35.93 -1.91 -5.53
C PHE A 573 36.51 -0.49 -5.62
N HIS A 574 36.20 0.37 -4.65
CA HIS A 574 36.65 1.76 -4.63
C HIS A 574 37.99 1.98 -3.92
N ALA A 575 38.66 0.93 -3.42
CA ALA A 575 39.85 1.06 -2.57
C ALA A 575 40.97 1.88 -3.23
N ALA A 576 41.20 1.69 -4.53
CA ALA A 576 42.20 2.45 -5.28
C ALA A 576 41.86 3.95 -5.41
N ALA A 577 40.56 4.30 -5.51
CA ALA A 577 40.12 5.68 -5.58
C ALA A 577 40.31 6.38 -4.23
N PHE A 578 39.99 5.70 -3.12
CA PHE A 578 40.27 6.20 -1.77
C PHE A 578 41.77 6.38 -1.50
N ALA A 579 42.60 5.40 -1.90
CA ALA A 579 44.04 5.49 -1.71
C ALA A 579 44.67 6.70 -2.43
N LYS A 580 44.16 7.08 -3.61
CA LYS A 580 44.62 8.27 -4.35
C LYS A 580 44.40 9.58 -3.59
N ILE A 581 43.42 9.64 -2.69
CA ILE A 581 43.12 10.81 -1.86
C ILE A 581 43.60 10.65 -0.41
N GLY A 582 44.44 9.65 -0.13
CA GLY A 582 45.03 9.43 1.19
C GLY A 582 44.07 8.86 2.23
N LEU A 583 42.92 8.30 1.80
CA LEU A 583 41.94 7.67 2.67
C LEU A 583 41.97 6.14 2.52
N ASN A 584 41.49 5.44 3.55
CA ASN A 584 41.29 4.00 3.57
C ASN A 584 39.78 3.71 3.57
N ALA A 585 39.29 3.07 2.51
CA ALA A 585 37.86 2.82 2.31
C ALA A 585 37.19 2.11 3.50
N THR A 586 37.79 1.03 4.02
CA THR A 586 37.22 0.22 5.11
C THR A 586 37.24 0.93 6.47
N ARG A 587 38.18 1.85 6.70
CA ARG A 587 38.29 2.60 7.97
C ARG A 587 37.50 3.90 7.95
N ASP A 588 37.53 4.61 6.82
CA ASP A 588 37.07 6.00 6.71
C ASP A 588 35.63 6.13 6.19
N VAL A 589 34.98 5.00 5.87
CA VAL A 589 33.57 4.94 5.47
C VAL A 589 32.84 3.95 6.39
N PRO A 590 31.88 4.43 7.21
CA PRO A 590 31.02 3.55 8.00
C PRO A 590 30.14 2.65 7.12
N PRO A 591 29.69 1.48 7.62
CA PRO A 591 28.69 0.67 6.93
C PRO A 591 27.40 1.44 6.64
N PRO A 592 26.64 1.06 5.59
CA PRO A 592 25.33 1.63 5.30
C PRO A 592 24.34 1.30 6.43
N THR A 593 23.31 2.13 6.58
CA THR A 593 22.28 1.96 7.61
C THR A 593 21.09 1.14 7.12
N LYS A 594 20.79 1.19 5.82
CA LYS A 594 19.68 0.48 5.18
C LYS A 594 20.05 0.04 3.75
N VAL A 595 19.38 -1.00 3.28
CA VAL A 595 19.37 -1.40 1.86
C VAL A 595 17.94 -1.41 1.36
N VAL A 596 17.72 -0.81 0.20
CA VAL A 596 16.45 -0.83 -0.54
C VAL A 596 16.62 -1.76 -1.72
N LEU A 597 15.83 -2.81 -1.76
CA LEU A 597 15.90 -3.88 -2.75
C LEU A 597 14.59 -3.89 -3.55
N GLY A 598 14.69 -3.85 -4.87
CA GLY A 598 13.58 -4.03 -5.81
C GLY A 598 13.82 -5.28 -6.65
N ILE A 599 13.10 -6.37 -6.39
CA ILE A 599 13.19 -7.63 -7.16
C ILE A 599 11.89 -7.86 -7.93
N TRP A 600 11.97 -7.81 -9.24
CA TRP A 600 10.85 -8.03 -10.15
C TRP A 600 10.90 -9.45 -10.72
N THR A 601 10.09 -10.33 -10.14
CA THR A 601 10.05 -11.76 -10.46
C THR A 601 9.48 -12.06 -11.85
N SER A 602 9.94 -13.16 -12.46
CA SER A 602 9.31 -13.76 -13.64
C SER A 602 8.26 -14.84 -13.34
N ASP A 603 7.88 -14.99 -12.08
CA ASP A 603 6.79 -15.90 -11.71
C ASP A 603 5.48 -15.47 -12.40
N GLU A 604 4.93 -16.38 -13.20
CA GLU A 604 3.66 -16.20 -13.91
C GLU A 604 2.47 -16.06 -12.95
N LEU A 605 2.63 -16.56 -11.72
CA LEU A 605 1.63 -16.47 -10.67
C LEU A 605 1.68 -15.18 -9.85
N ALA A 606 2.74 -14.38 -9.98
CA ALA A 606 2.89 -13.10 -9.28
C ALA A 606 1.73 -12.13 -9.55
N ALA A 607 1.53 -11.17 -8.65
CA ALA A 607 0.60 -10.05 -8.83
C ALA A 607 1.05 -9.12 -9.97
N LEU A 608 2.37 -8.96 -10.15
CA LEU A 608 2.99 -8.21 -11.24
C LEU A 608 3.92 -9.09 -12.09
N PRO A 609 3.34 -10.01 -12.89
CA PRO A 609 4.13 -10.86 -13.78
C PRO A 609 4.91 -10.00 -14.79
N GLN A 610 5.80 -10.64 -15.53
CA GLN A 610 6.58 -9.92 -16.56
C GLN A 610 5.67 -9.21 -17.55
N PRO A 611 5.94 -7.93 -17.86
CA PRO A 611 5.24 -7.26 -18.94
C PRO A 611 5.59 -7.99 -20.22
N MET A 612 4.59 -8.13 -21.08
CA MET A 612 4.76 -8.76 -22.37
C MET A 612 4.30 -7.77 -23.44
N SER A 613 4.97 -7.74 -24.58
CA SER A 613 4.35 -7.18 -25.79
C SER A 613 3.73 -8.34 -26.58
N SER A 614 2.69 -8.07 -27.36
CA SER A 614 2.24 -9.01 -28.38
C SER A 614 3.26 -9.07 -29.52
N ASN A 615 4.36 -9.79 -29.32
CA ASN A 615 5.35 -10.05 -30.36
C ASN A 615 4.87 -11.22 -31.22
N PHE A 616 4.90 -11.02 -32.54
CA PHE A 616 4.66 -12.07 -33.51
C PHE A 616 5.77 -12.11 -34.55
N ARG A 617 5.81 -13.17 -35.36
CA ARG A 617 6.84 -13.35 -36.40
C ARG A 617 6.97 -12.16 -37.37
N ALA A 618 5.88 -11.46 -37.63
CA ALA A 618 5.87 -10.28 -38.50
C ALA A 618 6.69 -9.10 -37.91
N GLN A 619 6.78 -8.98 -36.59
CA GLN A 619 7.58 -7.95 -35.90
C GLN A 619 8.93 -8.49 -35.46
N VAL A 620 8.97 -9.73 -34.99
CA VAL A 620 10.15 -10.39 -34.41
C VAL A 620 10.42 -11.67 -35.22
N PRO A 621 11.31 -11.64 -36.25
CA PRO A 621 11.48 -12.74 -37.19
C PRO A 621 11.89 -14.09 -36.58
N SER A 622 12.44 -14.07 -35.36
CA SER A 622 12.82 -15.26 -34.59
C SER A 622 11.63 -16.00 -33.99
N CYS A 623 10.44 -15.41 -33.98
CA CYS A 623 9.23 -16.05 -33.49
C CYS A 623 8.67 -17.10 -34.46
N PRO A 624 8.06 -18.18 -33.95
CA PRO A 624 7.41 -19.17 -34.79
C PRO A 624 6.26 -18.52 -35.58
N ALA A 625 5.98 -19.00 -36.79
CA ALA A 625 4.81 -18.51 -37.52
C ALA A 625 3.52 -18.89 -36.77
N GLU A 626 2.64 -17.92 -36.56
CA GLU A 626 1.42 -18.07 -35.81
C GLU A 626 0.23 -18.28 -36.76
N SER A 627 -0.17 -19.53 -37.00
CA SER A 627 -1.33 -19.86 -37.85
C SER A 627 -2.64 -19.23 -37.36
N CYS A 628 -2.72 -18.88 -36.08
CA CYS A 628 -3.86 -18.17 -35.49
C CYS A 628 -4.02 -16.72 -36.01
N LEU A 629 -2.99 -16.16 -36.67
CA LEU A 629 -3.01 -14.85 -37.32
C LEU A 629 -3.22 -14.93 -38.84
N ASP A 630 -3.49 -16.11 -39.40
CA ASP A 630 -3.65 -16.28 -40.84
C ASP A 630 -4.76 -15.36 -41.38
N GLY A 631 -4.38 -14.40 -42.23
CA GLY A 631 -5.30 -13.40 -42.79
C GLY A 631 -5.72 -12.28 -41.85
N VAL A 632 -5.14 -12.17 -40.65
CA VAL A 632 -5.42 -11.13 -39.67
C VAL A 632 -4.36 -10.03 -39.74
N SER A 633 -4.78 -8.82 -40.12
CA SER A 633 -3.91 -7.63 -40.10
C SER A 633 -3.72 -7.06 -38.69
N ALA A 634 -2.66 -6.29 -38.46
CA ALA A 634 -2.42 -5.64 -37.16
C ALA A 634 -3.58 -4.74 -36.67
N PRO A 635 -4.26 -3.94 -37.53
CA PRO A 635 -5.46 -3.21 -37.13
C PRO A 635 -6.61 -4.12 -36.70
N GLN A 636 -6.84 -5.24 -37.40
CA GLN A 636 -7.88 -6.21 -37.04
C GLN A 636 -7.58 -6.88 -35.70
N TYR A 637 -6.31 -7.23 -35.45
CA TYR A 637 -5.86 -7.75 -34.17
C TYR A 637 -6.16 -6.76 -33.05
N ASN A 638 -5.67 -5.52 -33.18
CA ASN A 638 -5.83 -4.49 -32.16
C ASN A 638 -7.29 -4.16 -31.87
N ALA A 639 -8.15 -4.08 -32.90
CA ALA A 639 -9.57 -3.84 -32.70
C ALA A 639 -10.25 -4.98 -31.94
N ALA A 640 -9.92 -6.24 -32.29
CA ALA A 640 -10.49 -7.42 -31.67
C ALA A 640 -10.02 -7.62 -30.22
N THR A 641 -8.77 -7.28 -29.89
CA THR A 641 -8.24 -7.41 -28.53
C THR A 641 -8.58 -6.22 -27.63
N ALA A 642 -8.74 -5.01 -28.20
CA ALA A 642 -9.10 -3.83 -27.44
C ALA A 642 -10.51 -3.93 -26.86
N THR A 643 -11.48 -4.45 -27.61
CA THR A 643 -12.87 -4.61 -27.15
C THR A 643 -13.28 -6.07 -27.35
N PRO A 644 -12.77 -7.00 -26.52
CA PRO A 644 -12.94 -8.43 -26.75
C PRO A 644 -14.40 -8.86 -26.71
N ASN A 645 -15.25 -8.20 -25.91
CA ASN A 645 -16.68 -8.45 -25.83
C ASN A 645 -17.47 -7.13 -25.94
N PRO A 646 -17.76 -6.67 -27.17
CA PRO A 646 -18.47 -5.40 -27.39
C PRO A 646 -19.93 -5.45 -26.91
N ALA A 647 -20.56 -6.63 -26.91
CA ALA A 647 -21.92 -6.80 -26.43
C ALA A 647 -22.06 -6.53 -24.91
N ALA A 648 -20.99 -6.78 -24.14
CA ALA A 648 -20.91 -6.50 -22.71
C ALA A 648 -20.14 -5.20 -22.38
N ASN A 649 -19.75 -4.41 -23.40
CA ASN A 649 -18.99 -3.17 -23.26
C ASN A 649 -17.70 -3.34 -22.44
N ILE A 650 -16.96 -4.42 -22.72
CA ILE A 650 -15.69 -4.75 -22.05
C ILE A 650 -14.53 -4.36 -22.94
N HIS A 651 -13.56 -3.65 -22.37
CA HIS A 651 -12.37 -3.16 -23.05
C HIS A 651 -11.08 -3.51 -22.29
N ILE A 652 -9.97 -3.76 -23.00
CA ILE A 652 -8.65 -4.07 -22.43
C ILE A 652 -7.58 -3.02 -22.82
N ALA A 653 -7.12 -2.21 -21.87
CA ALA A 653 -6.08 -1.21 -22.09
C ALA A 653 -4.74 -1.66 -21.49
N ASN A 654 -4.03 -2.57 -22.16
CA ASN A 654 -2.73 -3.07 -21.71
C ASN A 654 -1.86 -3.47 -22.92
N ASN A 655 -0.56 -3.16 -22.88
CA ASN A 655 0.41 -3.43 -23.95
C ASN A 655 0.53 -4.93 -24.28
N ASP A 656 0.23 -5.82 -23.33
CA ASP A 656 0.21 -7.28 -23.51
C ASP A 656 -0.77 -7.76 -24.59
N PHE A 657 -1.68 -6.89 -25.05
CA PHE A 657 -2.76 -7.20 -25.97
C PHE A 657 -2.73 -6.38 -27.25
N ALA A 658 -1.68 -5.60 -27.51
CA ALA A 658 -1.62 -4.72 -28.66
C ALA A 658 -0.37 -4.94 -29.51
N ILE A 659 -0.59 -4.90 -30.83
CA ILE A 659 0.45 -4.73 -31.82
C ILE A 659 0.72 -3.23 -31.98
N THR A 660 1.77 -2.74 -31.33
CA THR A 660 2.31 -1.38 -31.48
C THR A 660 3.31 -1.28 -32.65
N LEU A 661 4.09 -0.20 -32.71
CA LEU A 661 5.27 -0.08 -33.59
C LEU A 661 6.60 -0.26 -32.82
N GLU A 662 6.55 -0.44 -31.50
CA GLU A 662 7.70 -0.42 -30.58
C GLU A 662 8.02 -1.78 -29.94
N GLN A 663 7.47 -2.87 -30.48
CA GLN A 663 7.67 -4.23 -29.96
C GLN A 663 9.13 -4.66 -30.09
N GLY A 664 9.63 -5.36 -29.08
CA GLY A 664 11.02 -5.84 -29.04
C GLY A 664 12.04 -4.75 -28.70
N VAL A 665 11.60 -3.50 -28.48
CA VAL A 665 12.48 -2.45 -27.94
C VAL A 665 12.42 -2.50 -26.41
N PRO A 666 13.56 -2.60 -25.68
CA PRO A 666 13.62 -2.62 -24.22
C PRO A 666 13.20 -1.29 -23.54
N CYS A 667 12.19 -0.59 -24.05
CA CYS A 667 11.69 0.66 -23.53
C CYS A 667 10.17 0.82 -23.74
N CYS A 668 9.65 1.94 -23.23
CA CYS A 668 8.37 2.51 -23.62
C CYS A 668 7.09 1.75 -23.19
N TRP A 669 7.13 0.89 -22.17
CA TRP A 669 5.91 0.21 -21.67
C TRP A 669 4.76 1.17 -21.32
N ALA A 670 5.07 2.33 -20.72
CA ALA A 670 4.07 3.36 -20.43
C ALA A 670 3.47 3.96 -21.72
N GLU A 671 4.30 4.32 -22.69
CA GLU A 671 3.90 4.82 -24.01
C GLU A 671 3.02 3.80 -24.75
N GLN A 672 3.44 2.54 -24.79
CA GLN A 672 2.67 1.47 -25.41
C GLN A 672 1.32 1.30 -24.73
N SER A 673 1.29 1.28 -23.38
CA SER A 673 0.05 1.14 -22.63
C SER A 673 -0.90 2.32 -22.89
N LEU A 674 -0.40 3.57 -22.87
CA LEU A 674 -1.20 4.78 -23.12
C LEU A 674 -1.71 4.85 -24.56
N ASN A 675 -0.89 4.45 -25.55
CA ASN A 675 -1.30 4.40 -26.95
C ASN A 675 -2.48 3.44 -27.19
N VAL A 676 -2.56 2.35 -26.42
CA VAL A 676 -3.71 1.42 -26.48
C VAL A 676 -4.99 2.11 -26.01
N ASP A 677 -4.88 3.05 -25.08
CA ASP A 677 -6.01 3.82 -24.58
C ASP A 677 -6.42 4.93 -25.56
N GLU A 678 -5.47 5.74 -26.05
CA GLU A 678 -5.75 6.84 -27.00
C GLU A 678 -6.33 6.39 -28.34
N ARG A 679 -5.96 5.19 -28.82
CA ARG A 679 -6.53 4.64 -30.06
C ARG A 679 -8.02 4.27 -29.92
N ARG A 680 -8.58 4.37 -28.71
CA ARG A 680 -10.00 4.17 -28.46
C ARG A 680 -10.69 5.50 -28.61
N GLU A 681 -11.56 5.60 -29.61
CA GLU A 681 -12.62 6.60 -29.61
C GLU A 681 -13.61 6.25 -28.47
N LEU A 682 -13.25 6.50 -27.20
CA LEU A 682 -14.12 6.33 -26.02
C LEU A 682 -15.30 7.34 -26.01
N GLY A 683 -15.77 7.77 -27.18
CA GLY A 683 -16.73 8.86 -27.33
C GLY A 683 -16.16 10.25 -27.07
N VAL A 684 -14.89 10.36 -26.68
CA VAL A 684 -14.16 11.61 -26.55
C VAL A 684 -13.44 11.86 -27.87
N ARG A 685 -13.93 12.83 -28.66
CA ARG A 685 -13.19 13.30 -29.83
C ARG A 685 -11.86 13.89 -29.34
N SER A 686 -10.75 13.45 -29.90
CA SER A 686 -9.46 14.13 -29.73
C SER A 686 -9.61 15.60 -30.09
N ALA A 687 -9.18 16.47 -29.17
CA ALA A 687 -9.01 17.90 -29.40
C ALA A 687 -7.53 18.19 -29.63
#